data_AF-A0A0Q6ZDM0-F1
#
_entry.id   AF-A0A0Q6ZDM0-F1
#
_cell.length_a   1.000
_cell.length_b   1.000
_cell.length_c   1.000
_cell.angle_alpha   90.00
_cell.angle_beta   90.00
_cell.angle_gamma   90.00
#
_symmetry.space_group_name_H-M   'P 1'
#
loop_
_entity.id
_entity.type
_entity.pdbx_description
1 polymer ?
#
loop_
_entity_poly.entity_id
_entity_poly.type
_entity_poly.pdbx_seq_one_letter_code
_entity_poly.pdbx_strand_id
1 'polypeptide(L)'
;MRYPVGAFALALILTPGVAHAFPIAVGAAGIGLLGVMAFPVALLAAAAFWCYKRKGQGAIPLVAALALVSSGIFLLQDFAQDQSNKAALFTNADSSFLSTEIPFPFMEIGEQSASAQAVTPAEFMAGLEAGHFKALKISTYPSLFMSTGQLSANEIWRDKDVLIKAVNDLGGRVVLVDQYGGIAASIAVAALKRFGLNVGFLQGGTTALSKHGWGLVDRGIAIGGSTVPVPEYRSWIEAHPSAFVMGVTTDSEFVKDGWIFGNKTLSLADFVANYRELSLSLLGKQVFVVGFETNDTGATPIIVDLLVKAGVDVHYVMPNPDEILIKPAYFDTYHNDNQTVSVEDAERFVLNRPDVEFLDFSERPWPIGVDFLKERYHRLPMADVAKGGLEDFVATLDPTKIYIGLAFDRRTAYHSLLAGEYLARRGIPWLGRFTLAASLTEPFLTVEDLDTDEEKAAYSIRTAGGYAGRAVLGHGLVLALLLGAILGGSVALLRRNQPLRSTIQATLVVAISAAVLQSRSDYPQLETPYWIFQISCLAAFASACLFAMWRARPKINAFSQYSPVLPQKAALLNIADQRGYRVQPGFVVQRVDIPALHRAKLRGSSYIVRSAMVDEAKDHNSTAGIYPSFVCSSADIPDRVAGVLDAFDLAGVEGAALVQPYCNAAWYGVIQLQSNDKCSLVICDIGTAEDVTSGEGAAQSFEFPLWDAERAPKLVRNAALALQDLTTIGACVIEFALSRRGRLTILQVNIENTRACAEIRLRGAANIRVVEVITAHADALSAAIVSALAPGHIVAYGHRRFAMVASNWRSKLDYIEDLKSLGFKPRLVQIDHLLKWVDQYIRFALSQSACEVSVESVVAALRDVSQTLGRMNRIATYRLASGAKEDWLGSPRALVSSVLGMALKHGHLPTWQGIGVMPLVGYNATATEQSFVNEEWPSAVINAVTPTEWIKDVTSILISARLASLHPAIRALCIEGKERKLMHALETQLGDWEPFESGVSTAFVHHPQTIRQVCLGTTPARGVWRIPAAGITGELVTPNHGSRRGILMLDRCSMDYLPCLENAVAVIAARGSITSHLMQHASAKGLPVVIGASVPDGVQAGDKVSVSAKGVITYA
;
A
#
# COMPACT_ATOMS: atom_id res chain seq x y z
N MET A 1 12.75 17.47 16.41
CA MET A 1 11.46 17.75 17.09
C MET A 1 10.41 16.78 16.58
N ARG A 2 9.84 15.92 17.43
CA ARG A 2 8.75 15.00 17.04
C ARG A 2 7.42 15.74 17.16
N TYR A 3 6.84 16.16 16.04
CA TYR A 3 5.49 16.74 16.03
C TYR A 3 4.44 15.61 16.09
N PRO A 4 3.37 15.72 16.90
CA PRO A 4 2.34 14.69 17.02
C PRO A 4 1.35 14.81 15.85
N VAL A 5 1.79 14.51 14.62
CA VAL A 5 1.00 14.65 13.39
C VAL A 5 -0.26 13.76 13.40
N GLY A 6 -0.22 12.63 14.12
CA GLY A 6 -1.33 11.67 14.19
C GLY A 6 -2.58 12.18 14.93
N ALA A 7 -2.42 12.97 16.00
CA ALA A 7 -3.55 13.54 16.74
C ALA A 7 -4.25 14.67 15.98
N PHE A 8 -3.49 15.43 15.17
CA PHE A 8 -4.00 16.55 14.39
C PHE A 8 -4.69 16.12 13.09
N ALA A 9 -4.20 15.07 12.43
CA ALA A 9 -4.91 14.44 11.31
C ALA A 9 -6.29 13.91 11.75
N LEU A 10 -6.38 13.36 12.96
CA LEU A 10 -7.63 12.91 13.57
C LEU A 10 -8.59 14.10 13.84
N ALA A 11 -8.09 15.23 14.34
CA ALA A 11 -8.90 16.44 14.56
C ALA A 11 -9.45 17.04 13.24
N LEU A 12 -8.70 16.97 12.15
CA LEU A 12 -9.12 17.40 10.80
C LEU A 12 -10.13 16.44 10.15
N ILE A 13 -10.09 15.15 10.50
CA ILE A 13 -11.08 14.13 10.09
C ILE A 13 -12.42 14.33 10.84
N LEU A 14 -12.38 14.88 12.04
CA LEU A 14 -13.52 14.97 12.96
C LEU A 14 -14.39 16.24 12.84
N THR A 15 -14.20 17.10 11.83
CA THR A 15 -15.10 18.25 11.58
C THR A 15 -16.09 17.97 10.44
N PRO A 16 -17.33 17.51 10.74
CA PRO A 16 -18.31 17.14 9.74
C PRO A 16 -19.26 18.33 9.54
N GLY A 17 -19.01 19.19 8.56
CA GLY A 17 -19.87 20.37 8.42
C GLY A 17 -20.03 20.95 7.02
N VAL A 18 -18.95 21.26 6.31
CA VAL A 18 -19.08 22.10 5.11
C VAL A 18 -18.21 21.57 3.96
N ALA A 19 -18.80 20.71 3.12
CA ALA A 19 -18.15 20.07 1.98
C ALA A 19 -17.62 21.06 0.91
N HIS A 20 -17.95 22.35 1.01
CA HIS A 20 -17.50 23.40 0.10
C HIS A 20 -16.25 24.15 0.59
N ALA A 21 -15.94 24.09 1.89
CA ALA A 21 -14.81 24.80 2.50
C ALA A 21 -13.62 23.88 2.83
N PHE A 22 -13.80 22.57 2.76
CA PHE A 22 -12.85 21.58 3.25
C PHE A 22 -11.44 21.64 2.63
N PRO A 23 -11.25 21.79 1.30
CA PRO A 23 -9.90 21.90 0.71
C PRO A 23 -9.18 23.20 1.12
N ILE A 24 -9.96 24.27 1.34
CA ILE A 24 -9.46 25.60 1.69
C ILE A 24 -9.11 25.65 3.18
N ALA A 25 -9.93 25.06 4.05
CA ALA A 25 -9.67 24.97 5.48
C ALA A 25 -8.48 24.05 5.80
N VAL A 26 -8.37 22.90 5.11
CA VAL A 26 -7.24 21.95 5.26
C VAL A 26 -5.94 22.54 4.69
N GLY A 27 -6.01 23.23 3.54
CA GLY A 27 -4.87 23.93 2.95
C GLY A 27 -4.41 25.13 3.80
N ALA A 28 -5.33 25.97 4.28
CA ALA A 28 -5.01 27.12 5.10
C ALA A 28 -4.55 26.75 6.52
N ALA A 29 -5.18 25.74 7.16
CA ALA A 29 -4.76 25.26 8.47
C ALA A 29 -3.43 24.49 8.40
N GLY A 30 -3.22 23.68 7.35
CA GLY A 30 -1.97 22.95 7.13
C GLY A 30 -0.79 23.89 6.86
N ILE A 31 -0.97 24.92 6.03
CA ILE A 31 0.07 25.92 5.74
C ILE A 31 0.30 26.84 6.94
N GLY A 32 -0.77 27.24 7.66
CA GLY A 32 -0.69 28.14 8.82
C GLY A 32 -0.05 27.52 10.06
N LEU A 33 -0.15 26.19 10.26
CA LEU A 33 0.36 25.49 11.44
C LEU A 33 1.67 24.71 11.23
N LEU A 34 1.95 24.22 10.01
CA LEU A 34 3.10 23.35 9.71
C LEU A 34 4.04 23.92 8.63
N GLY A 35 3.73 25.09 8.08
CA GLY A 35 4.46 25.70 6.97
C GLY A 35 4.16 25.04 5.62
N VAL A 36 4.68 25.65 4.55
CA VAL A 36 4.45 25.25 3.13
C VAL A 36 4.85 23.79 2.85
N MET A 37 5.72 23.20 3.67
CA MET A 37 6.21 21.82 3.55
C MET A 37 5.12 20.75 3.71
N ALA A 38 4.03 21.04 4.42
CA ALA A 38 2.93 20.09 4.66
C ALA A 38 1.83 20.11 3.58
N PHE A 39 1.94 21.00 2.59
CA PHE A 39 0.93 21.21 1.54
C PHE A 39 0.64 19.96 0.69
N PRO A 40 1.63 19.14 0.28
CA PRO A 40 1.38 17.92 -0.50
C PRO A 40 0.57 16.85 0.27
N VAL A 41 0.81 16.71 1.58
CA VAL A 41 0.09 15.76 2.46
C VAL A 41 -1.35 16.23 2.68
N ALA A 42 -1.53 17.52 2.91
CA ALA A 42 -2.84 18.13 3.09
C ALA A 42 -3.73 17.96 1.83
N LEU A 43 -3.15 18.13 0.63
CA LEU A 43 -3.83 17.88 -0.64
C LEU A 43 -4.20 16.41 -0.84
N LEU A 44 -3.30 15.49 -0.50
CA LEU A 44 -3.55 14.03 -0.56
C LEU A 44 -4.64 13.59 0.40
N ALA A 45 -4.60 14.04 1.65
CA ALA A 45 -5.60 13.69 2.66
C ALA A 45 -6.98 14.22 2.25
N ALA A 46 -7.04 15.45 1.72
CA ALA A 46 -8.27 16.03 1.18
C ALA A 46 -8.78 15.24 -0.05
N ALA A 47 -7.90 14.84 -0.97
CA ALA A 47 -8.26 14.07 -2.15
C ALA A 47 -8.71 12.63 -1.82
N ALA A 48 -8.00 11.94 -0.91
CA ALA A 48 -8.33 10.60 -0.44
C ALA A 48 -9.65 10.59 0.33
N PHE A 49 -9.88 11.55 1.22
CA PHE A 49 -11.15 11.72 1.94
C PHE A 49 -12.30 12.04 0.99
N TRP A 50 -12.09 12.94 0.01
CA TRP A 50 -13.10 13.27 -0.99
C TRP A 50 -13.46 12.05 -1.88
N CYS A 51 -12.46 11.24 -2.26
CA CYS A 51 -12.67 10.00 -3.00
C CYS A 51 -13.39 8.94 -2.15
N TYR A 52 -12.99 8.76 -0.88
CA TYR A 52 -13.59 7.83 0.07
C TYR A 52 -15.07 8.15 0.31
N LYS A 53 -15.39 9.41 0.64
CA LYS A 53 -16.77 9.85 0.91
C LYS A 53 -17.70 9.73 -0.32
N ARG A 54 -17.16 9.73 -1.54
CA ARG A 54 -17.95 9.72 -2.79
C ARG A 54 -18.10 8.34 -3.43
N LYS A 55 -17.15 7.43 -3.26
CA LYS A 55 -17.15 6.11 -3.90
C LYS A 55 -17.27 4.93 -2.94
N GLY A 56 -17.27 5.17 -1.63
CA GLY A 56 -17.20 4.08 -0.65
C GLY A 56 -15.87 3.33 -0.73
N GLN A 57 -15.79 2.18 -0.08
CA GLN A 57 -14.60 1.33 -0.07
C GLN A 57 -14.36 0.74 -1.47
N GLY A 58 -13.30 1.15 -2.15
CA GLY A 58 -12.95 0.68 -3.48
C GLY A 58 -11.50 0.97 -3.85
N ALA A 59 -11.03 0.44 -4.99
CA ALA A 59 -9.62 0.51 -5.40
C ALA A 59 -9.09 1.94 -5.59
N ILE A 60 -9.94 2.91 -5.93
CA ILE A 60 -9.53 4.30 -6.17
C ILE A 60 -9.18 5.04 -4.87
N PRO A 61 -10.04 5.05 -3.82
CA PRO A 61 -9.64 5.56 -2.51
C PRO A 61 -8.50 4.74 -1.88
N LEU A 62 -8.40 3.44 -2.16
CA LEU A 62 -7.24 2.63 -1.78
C LEU A 62 -5.96 3.12 -2.45
N VAL A 63 -5.96 3.42 -3.76
CA VAL A 63 -4.80 3.97 -4.48
C VAL A 63 -4.44 5.37 -3.98
N ALA A 64 -5.43 6.22 -3.66
CA ALA A 64 -5.19 7.54 -3.07
C ALA A 64 -4.64 7.44 -1.63
N ALA A 65 -5.14 6.49 -0.84
CA ALA A 65 -4.63 6.20 0.50
C ALA A 65 -3.25 5.54 0.46
N LEU A 66 -3.00 4.64 -0.50
CA LEU A 66 -1.69 4.05 -0.74
C LEU A 66 -0.71 5.13 -1.17
N ALA A 67 -1.08 6.04 -2.06
CA ALA A 67 -0.25 7.19 -2.41
C ALA A 67 -0.01 8.14 -1.23
N LEU A 68 -1.01 8.35 -0.36
CA LEU A 68 -0.85 9.10 0.90
C LEU A 68 0.12 8.38 1.84
N VAL A 69 0.04 7.05 1.95
CA VAL A 69 0.95 6.23 2.77
C VAL A 69 2.34 6.24 2.15
N SER A 70 2.50 6.08 0.84
CA SER A 70 3.77 6.17 0.13
C SER A 70 4.40 7.56 0.33
N SER A 71 3.65 8.64 0.07
CA SER A 71 4.12 10.00 0.28
C SER A 71 4.37 10.31 1.76
N GLY A 72 3.58 9.75 2.67
CA GLY A 72 3.79 9.84 4.11
C GLY A 72 5.06 9.12 4.56
N ILE A 73 5.35 7.94 4.00
CA ILE A 73 6.62 7.21 4.19
C ILE A 73 7.79 8.04 3.64
N PHE A 74 7.64 8.64 2.45
CA PHE A 74 8.61 9.57 1.88
C PHE A 74 8.84 10.85 2.73
N LEU A 75 7.85 11.29 3.51
CA LEU A 75 7.88 12.55 4.27
C LEU A 75 8.17 12.40 5.76
N LEU A 76 7.86 11.25 6.36
CA LEU A 76 7.96 10.99 7.80
C LEU A 76 9.24 10.28 8.20
N GLN A 77 9.86 9.52 7.29
CA GLN A 77 11.17 8.97 7.57
C GLN A 77 12.21 10.01 7.18
N ASP A 78 12.83 10.59 8.21
CA ASP A 78 14.10 11.29 8.05
C ASP A 78 15.14 10.22 7.71
N PHE A 79 15.15 9.79 6.45
CA PHE A 79 15.98 8.68 6.00
C PHE A 79 17.47 8.99 6.10
N ALA A 80 17.87 10.27 6.21
CA ALA A 80 19.24 10.64 6.56
C ALA A 80 19.52 10.29 8.02
N GLN A 81 18.54 10.49 8.92
CA GLN A 81 18.57 10.02 10.30
C GLN A 81 18.40 8.49 10.40
N ASP A 82 17.56 7.84 9.60
CA ASP A 82 17.38 6.38 9.61
C ASP A 82 18.59 5.66 8.99
N GLN A 83 19.20 6.23 7.95
CA GLN A 83 20.50 5.79 7.43
C GLN A 83 21.61 6.13 8.40
N SER A 84 21.61 7.28 9.10
CA SER A 84 22.60 7.53 10.16
C SER A 84 22.40 6.65 11.38
N ASN A 85 21.17 6.24 11.69
CA ASN A 85 20.84 5.30 12.77
C ASN A 85 21.20 3.87 12.37
N LYS A 86 20.90 3.42 11.14
CA LYS A 86 21.30 2.12 10.59
C LYS A 86 22.81 2.04 10.39
N ALA A 87 23.42 3.11 9.90
CA ALA A 87 24.86 3.26 9.83
C ALA A 87 25.48 3.28 11.23
N ALA A 88 24.85 3.92 12.22
CA ALA A 88 25.29 3.90 13.62
C ALA A 88 25.06 2.53 14.30
N LEU A 89 24.17 1.69 13.78
CA LEU A 89 23.90 0.35 14.31
C LEU A 89 24.98 -0.66 13.90
N PHE A 90 25.57 -0.55 12.70
CA PHE A 90 26.53 -1.56 12.22
C PHE A 90 27.69 -1.07 11.33
N THR A 91 27.75 0.19 10.89
CA THR A 91 28.90 0.68 10.10
C THR A 91 29.76 1.64 10.88
N ASN A 92 30.97 1.15 11.15
CA ASN A 92 32.18 1.90 11.43
C ASN A 92 32.17 2.63 12.79
N ALA A 93 33.24 2.45 13.57
CA ALA A 93 33.90 3.63 14.12
C ALA A 93 34.13 4.55 12.92
N ASP A 94 33.18 5.44 12.67
CA ASP A 94 33.08 6.30 11.51
C ASP A 94 34.43 6.96 11.29
N SER A 95 35.28 6.44 10.41
CA SER A 95 36.59 7.06 10.18
C SER A 95 36.43 8.45 9.58
N SER A 96 35.20 8.95 9.33
CA SER A 96 34.96 10.36 9.11
C SER A 96 35.38 11.25 10.27
N PHE A 97 35.40 10.75 11.52
CA PHE A 97 36.01 11.49 12.63
C PHE A 97 37.55 11.54 12.55
N LEU A 98 38.18 10.64 11.79
CA LEU A 98 39.61 10.67 11.43
C LEU A 98 39.85 11.41 10.09
N SER A 99 38.85 11.48 9.20
CA SER A 99 38.89 12.26 7.96
C SER A 99 38.49 13.70 8.24
N THR A 100 39.38 14.43 8.91
CA THR A 100 39.25 15.88 8.96
C THR A 100 39.44 16.44 7.55
N GLU A 101 38.59 17.39 7.12
CA GLU A 101 38.89 18.17 5.91
C GLU A 101 40.30 18.72 6.01
N ILE A 102 41.17 18.32 5.08
CA ILE A 102 42.55 18.81 5.02
C ILE A 102 42.47 20.22 4.45
N PRO A 103 42.75 21.27 5.24
CA PRO A 103 42.53 22.65 4.82
C PRO A 103 43.67 23.19 3.93
N PHE A 104 44.59 22.31 3.52
CA PHE A 104 45.71 22.59 2.63
C PHE A 104 45.54 21.81 1.33
N PRO A 105 45.72 22.44 0.16
CA PRO A 105 45.64 21.74 -1.13
C PRO A 105 46.76 20.69 -1.20
N PHE A 106 46.41 19.43 -1.46
CA PHE A 106 47.38 18.33 -1.56
C PHE A 106 48.36 18.55 -2.71
N MET A 107 49.64 18.19 -2.51
CA MET A 107 50.71 18.36 -3.49
C MET A 107 51.18 17.01 -4.04
N GLU A 108 51.10 16.84 -5.36
CA GLU A 108 51.45 15.59 -6.03
C GLU A 108 52.97 15.36 -6.08
N ILE A 109 53.40 14.10 -6.27
CA ILE A 109 54.82 13.72 -6.26
C ILE A 109 55.69 14.54 -7.23
N GLY A 110 55.16 14.88 -8.41
CA GLY A 110 55.86 15.72 -9.39
C GLY A 110 56.11 17.14 -8.87
N GLU A 111 55.12 17.73 -8.21
CA GLU A 111 55.20 19.07 -7.61
C GLU A 111 56.11 19.07 -6.37
N GLN A 112 56.07 18.00 -5.58
CA GLN A 112 56.98 17.79 -4.45
C GLN A 112 58.44 17.84 -4.90
N SER A 113 58.78 17.14 -5.99
CA SER A 113 60.15 17.07 -6.51
C SER A 113 60.71 18.42 -7.01
N ALA A 114 59.83 19.34 -7.40
CA ALA A 114 60.19 20.67 -7.87
C ALA A 114 60.31 21.70 -6.73
N SER A 115 59.96 21.33 -5.50
CA SER A 115 59.98 22.24 -4.35
C SER A 115 61.39 22.37 -3.75
N ALA A 116 61.81 23.62 -3.48
CA ALA A 116 63.09 23.90 -2.81
C ALA A 116 63.17 23.40 -1.36
N GLN A 117 62.03 23.04 -0.76
CA GLN A 117 61.94 22.50 0.60
C GLN A 117 61.92 20.96 0.64
N ALA A 118 61.91 20.29 -0.52
CA ALA A 118 61.91 18.84 -0.59
C ALA A 118 63.24 18.26 -0.11
N VAL A 119 63.17 17.20 0.70
CA VAL A 119 64.30 16.40 1.16
C VAL A 119 64.12 14.99 0.62
N THR A 120 65.10 14.48 -0.11
CA THR A 120 65.03 13.12 -0.64
C THR A 120 65.19 12.07 0.47
N PRO A 121 64.68 10.83 0.30
CA PRO A 121 64.85 9.79 1.31
C PRO A 121 66.31 9.53 1.74
N ALA A 122 67.26 9.60 0.79
CA ALA A 122 68.68 9.39 1.08
C ALA A 122 69.28 10.55 1.91
N GLU A 123 68.97 11.79 1.55
CA GLU A 123 69.38 12.97 2.34
C GLU A 123 68.76 12.97 3.73
N PHE A 124 67.48 12.57 3.81
CA PHE A 124 66.74 12.49 5.07
C PHE A 124 67.39 11.48 6.02
N MET A 125 67.70 10.26 5.55
CA MET A 125 68.38 9.23 6.36
C MET A 125 69.73 9.69 6.88
N ALA A 126 70.61 10.18 5.99
CA ALA A 126 71.93 10.67 6.38
C ALA A 126 71.85 11.85 7.35
N GLY A 127 70.88 12.75 7.14
CA GLY A 127 70.66 13.91 8.01
C GLY A 127 70.06 13.55 9.37
N LEU A 128 69.19 12.55 9.45
CA LEU A 128 68.61 12.05 10.70
C LEU A 128 69.66 11.31 11.55
N GLU A 129 70.47 10.46 10.92
CA GLU A 129 71.58 9.73 11.54
C GLU A 129 72.65 10.66 12.11
N ALA A 130 73.11 11.64 11.32
CA ALA A 130 74.09 12.65 11.75
C ALA A 130 73.52 13.67 12.76
N GLY A 131 72.22 13.59 13.08
CA GLY A 131 71.54 14.52 13.97
C GLY A 131 71.30 15.93 13.39
N HIS A 132 71.58 16.14 12.10
CA HIS A 132 71.37 17.38 11.37
C HIS A 132 69.88 17.69 11.15
N PHE A 133 69.05 16.67 11.01
CA PHE A 133 67.60 16.80 10.87
C PHE A 133 66.85 16.34 12.12
N LYS A 134 65.69 16.97 12.36
CA LYS A 134 64.65 16.52 13.28
C LYS A 134 63.38 16.29 12.50
N ALA A 135 62.73 15.15 12.68
CA ALA A 135 61.48 14.84 12.01
C ALA A 135 60.29 15.28 12.86
N LEU A 136 59.26 15.82 12.22
CA LEU A 136 57.99 16.15 12.86
C LEU A 136 56.86 15.51 12.05
N LYS A 137 56.11 14.59 12.67
CA LYS A 137 55.00 13.90 12.00
C LYS A 137 53.83 14.86 11.80
N ILE A 138 53.32 14.93 10.59
CA ILE A 138 52.08 15.64 10.24
C ILE A 138 50.99 14.61 10.01
N SER A 139 49.95 14.69 10.82
CA SER A 139 48.84 13.75 10.77
C SER A 139 47.53 14.46 10.42
N THR A 140 46.61 13.75 9.77
CA THR A 140 45.24 14.24 9.48
C THR A 140 44.30 14.09 10.67
N TYR A 141 44.73 13.36 11.70
CA TYR A 141 44.04 13.09 12.95
C TYR A 141 45.04 12.97 14.13
N PRO A 142 44.62 13.04 15.41
CA PRO A 142 45.50 12.82 16.56
C PRO A 142 46.13 11.42 16.49
N SER A 143 47.46 11.27 16.64
CA SER A 143 48.07 9.94 16.49
C SER A 143 47.57 8.94 17.50
N LEU A 144 47.49 7.71 16.99
CA LEU A 144 46.98 6.56 17.70
C LEU A 144 48.08 5.90 18.54
N PHE A 145 49.37 6.12 18.24
CA PHE A 145 50.47 5.37 18.88
C PHE A 145 51.36 6.20 19.82
N MET A 146 51.51 7.49 19.55
CA MET A 146 52.38 8.39 20.32
C MET A 146 51.64 9.70 20.60
N SER A 147 51.98 10.36 21.71
CA SER A 147 51.50 11.72 22.02
C SER A 147 52.52 12.81 21.67
N THR A 148 53.78 12.44 21.42
CA THR A 148 54.92 13.32 21.15
C THR A 148 55.41 13.26 19.70
N GLY A 149 56.17 14.27 19.26
CA GLY A 149 56.82 14.28 17.95
C GLY A 149 55.90 14.57 16.75
N GLN A 150 54.74 15.17 16.96
CA GLN A 150 53.74 15.31 15.90
C GLN A 150 52.81 16.52 16.06
N LEU A 151 52.11 16.87 14.99
CA LEU A 151 51.03 17.86 14.96
C LEU A 151 49.92 17.46 13.99
N SER A 152 48.67 17.82 14.30
CA SER A 152 47.56 17.69 13.36
C SER A 152 47.54 18.82 12.34
N ALA A 153 47.26 18.51 11.07
CA ALA A 153 47.06 19.51 10.03
C ALA A 153 45.94 20.52 10.39
N ASN A 154 44.90 20.09 11.11
CA ASN A 154 43.81 20.96 11.56
C ASN A 154 44.25 21.91 12.69
N GLU A 155 45.10 21.45 13.62
CA GLU A 155 45.67 22.31 14.67
C GLU A 155 46.52 23.42 14.05
N ILE A 156 47.37 23.07 13.08
CA ILE A 156 48.22 24.02 12.35
C ILE A 156 47.38 25.04 11.56
N TRP A 157 46.25 24.61 11.00
CA TRP A 157 45.33 25.51 10.30
C TRP A 157 44.61 26.49 11.22
N ARG A 158 44.17 26.02 12.39
CA ARG A 158 43.47 26.85 13.38
C ARG A 158 44.39 27.82 14.11
N ASP A 159 45.60 27.36 14.42
CA ASP A 159 46.63 28.14 15.12
C ASP A 159 48.02 27.84 14.55
N LYS A 160 48.53 28.79 13.75
CA LYS A 160 49.86 28.70 13.13
C LYS A 160 51.00 28.70 14.16
N ASP A 161 50.79 29.24 15.36
CA ASP A 161 51.85 29.40 16.36
C ASP A 161 52.21 28.04 16.98
N VAL A 162 51.31 27.06 16.88
CA VAL A 162 51.55 25.66 17.28
C VAL A 162 52.70 25.04 16.47
N LEU A 163 52.74 25.28 15.14
CA LEU A 163 53.83 24.78 14.28
C LEU A 163 55.15 25.52 14.57
N ILE A 164 55.09 26.85 14.74
CA ILE A 164 56.28 27.66 15.04
C ILE A 164 56.90 27.22 16.37
N LYS A 165 56.06 27.03 17.40
CA LYS A 165 56.50 26.56 18.70
C LYS A 165 57.12 25.17 18.61
N ALA A 166 56.47 24.20 17.96
CA ALA A 166 57.00 22.85 17.82
C ALA A 166 58.36 22.82 17.09
N VAL A 167 58.53 23.65 16.05
CA VAL A 167 59.79 23.75 15.31
C VAL A 167 60.89 24.39 16.17
N ASN A 168 60.56 25.43 16.93
CA ASN A 168 61.50 26.07 17.85
C ASN A 168 61.91 25.14 19.01
N ASP A 169 60.95 24.37 19.55
CA ASP A 169 61.16 23.44 20.66
C ASP A 169 62.04 22.25 20.23
N LEU A 170 61.89 21.75 19.01
CA LEU A 170 62.75 20.68 18.45
C LEU A 170 64.17 21.17 18.16
N GLY A 171 64.31 22.41 17.67
CA GLY A 171 65.58 23.02 17.28
C GLY A 171 66.24 22.36 16.05
N GLY A 172 67.17 23.07 15.41
CA GLY A 172 67.85 22.59 14.20
C GLY A 172 66.95 22.58 12.94
N ARG A 173 67.34 21.85 11.90
CA ARG A 173 66.58 21.79 10.64
C ARG A 173 65.47 20.74 10.75
N VAL A 174 64.22 21.20 10.85
CA VAL A 174 63.04 20.34 10.96
C VAL A 174 62.55 19.90 9.58
N VAL A 175 62.23 18.62 9.44
CA VAL A 175 61.65 18.00 8.25
C VAL A 175 60.28 17.42 8.59
N LEU A 176 59.24 17.88 7.91
CA LEU A 176 57.87 17.41 8.08
C LEU A 176 57.70 16.05 7.38
N VAL A 177 57.02 15.11 8.04
CA VAL A 177 56.84 13.73 7.57
C VAL A 177 55.38 13.30 7.67
N ASP A 178 54.83 12.76 6.60
CA ASP A 178 53.53 12.07 6.56
C ASP A 178 53.68 10.76 5.75
N GLN A 179 52.56 10.10 5.40
CA GLN A 179 52.59 8.82 4.67
C GLN A 179 53.10 8.96 3.23
N TYR A 180 52.69 10.01 2.51
CA TYR A 180 52.87 10.15 1.04
C TYR A 180 53.65 11.41 0.59
N GLY A 181 54.08 12.26 1.52
CA GLY A 181 54.80 13.52 1.30
C GLY A 181 53.89 14.72 1.05
N GLY A 182 52.66 14.50 0.58
CA GLY A 182 51.84 15.56 0.00
C GLY A 182 51.31 16.59 1.01
N ILE A 183 50.87 16.17 2.19
CA ILE A 183 50.34 17.10 3.21
C ILE A 183 51.51 17.84 3.87
N ALA A 184 52.58 17.11 4.18
CA ALA A 184 53.82 17.69 4.69
C ALA A 184 54.38 18.76 3.74
N ALA A 185 54.37 18.50 2.42
CA ALA A 185 54.79 19.45 1.39
C ALA A 185 53.91 20.70 1.35
N SER A 186 52.59 20.52 1.37
CA SER A 186 51.64 21.63 1.34
C SER A 186 51.77 22.55 2.57
N ILE A 187 51.97 21.97 3.75
CA ILE A 187 52.20 22.73 4.98
C ILE A 187 53.57 23.42 4.94
N ALA A 188 54.64 22.74 4.48
CA ALA A 188 55.97 23.34 4.39
C ALA A 188 56.00 24.55 3.46
N VAL A 189 55.37 24.45 2.28
CA VAL A 189 55.27 25.55 1.31
C VAL A 189 54.39 26.68 1.84
N ALA A 190 53.28 26.35 2.50
CA ALA A 190 52.45 27.36 3.17
C ALA A 190 53.21 28.08 4.29
N ALA A 191 54.00 27.34 5.08
CA ALA A 191 54.77 27.87 6.20
C ALA A 191 55.86 28.84 5.75
N LEU A 192 56.57 28.52 4.66
CA LEU A 192 57.56 29.43 4.08
C LEU A 192 56.90 30.66 3.47
N LYS A 193 55.86 30.46 2.65
CA LYS A 193 55.20 31.55 1.90
C LYS A 193 54.40 32.50 2.78
N ARG A 194 53.75 32.00 3.85
CA ARG A 194 52.82 32.76 4.68
C ARG A 194 53.40 33.12 6.06
N PHE A 195 54.31 32.32 6.60
CA PHE A 195 54.82 32.49 7.96
C PHE A 195 56.34 32.76 8.02
N GLY A 196 57.05 32.70 6.89
CA GLY A 196 58.51 32.87 6.84
C GLY A 196 59.28 31.73 7.52
N LEU A 197 58.62 30.62 7.84
CA LEU A 197 59.22 29.48 8.54
C LEU A 197 59.78 28.49 7.53
N ASN A 198 61.11 28.34 7.51
CA ASN A 198 61.80 27.46 6.57
C ASN A 198 61.96 26.04 7.14
N VAL A 199 60.96 25.19 6.89
CA VAL A 199 60.97 23.75 7.21
C VAL A 199 61.11 22.92 5.94
N GLY A 200 61.80 21.79 6.01
CA GLY A 200 61.82 20.81 4.93
C GLY A 200 60.61 19.87 4.99
N PHE A 201 60.39 19.06 3.96
CA PHE A 201 59.48 17.92 4.01
C PHE A 201 60.08 16.70 3.31
N LEU A 202 59.70 15.51 3.74
CA LEU A 202 60.16 14.26 3.13
C LEU A 202 59.43 14.00 1.81
N GLN A 203 60.17 14.04 0.70
CA GLN A 203 59.62 13.81 -0.63
C GLN A 203 59.07 12.37 -0.74
N GLY A 204 57.79 12.24 -1.13
CA GLY A 204 57.09 10.97 -1.22
C GLY A 204 56.79 10.29 0.12
N GLY A 205 57.05 10.99 1.24
CA GLY A 205 56.71 10.55 2.60
C GLY A 205 57.43 9.28 3.03
N THR A 206 56.89 8.65 4.08
CA THR A 206 57.40 7.37 4.59
C THR A 206 57.29 6.23 3.59
N THR A 207 56.32 6.29 2.65
CA THR A 207 56.23 5.33 1.54
C THR A 207 57.50 5.36 0.66
N ALA A 208 58.03 6.54 0.35
CA ALA A 208 59.29 6.65 -0.40
C ALA A 208 60.52 6.24 0.43
N LEU A 209 60.46 6.43 1.75
CA LEU A 209 61.51 6.00 2.67
C LEU A 209 61.58 4.48 2.82
N SER A 210 60.44 3.81 2.85
CA SER A 210 60.35 2.35 2.83
C SER A 210 60.84 1.76 1.50
N LYS A 211 60.48 2.36 0.36
CA LYS A 211 61.09 2.02 -0.95
C LYS A 211 62.61 2.20 -0.93
N HIS A 212 63.11 3.22 -0.25
CA HIS A 212 64.55 3.41 -0.07
C HIS A 212 65.17 2.27 0.77
N GLY A 213 64.49 1.82 1.82
CA GLY A 213 64.89 0.65 2.62
C GLY A 213 65.08 -0.61 1.77
N TRP A 214 64.11 -0.94 0.92
CA TRP A 214 64.25 -2.03 -0.06
C TRP A 214 65.40 -1.79 -1.02
N GLY A 215 65.53 -0.58 -1.54
CA GLY A 215 66.65 -0.22 -2.41
C GLY A 215 68.03 -0.37 -1.74
N LEU A 216 68.14 -0.30 -0.40
CA LEU A 216 69.39 -0.61 0.31
C LEU A 216 69.66 -2.12 0.32
N VAL A 217 68.63 -2.93 0.60
CA VAL A 217 68.70 -4.40 0.60
C VAL A 217 69.04 -4.92 -0.80
N ASP A 218 68.35 -4.45 -1.84
CA ASP A 218 68.57 -4.85 -3.24
C ASP A 218 69.98 -4.51 -3.74
N ARG A 219 70.58 -3.45 -3.20
CA ARG A 219 71.97 -3.05 -3.48
C ARG A 219 73.01 -3.84 -2.68
N GLY A 220 72.58 -4.82 -1.88
CA GLY A 220 73.45 -5.68 -1.08
C GLY A 220 74.06 -4.99 0.14
N ILE A 221 73.49 -3.89 0.61
CA ILE A 221 73.96 -3.19 1.81
C ILE A 221 73.51 -3.99 3.04
N ALA A 222 74.48 -4.47 3.84
CA ALA A 222 74.20 -5.23 5.05
C ALA A 222 73.53 -4.35 6.12
N ILE A 223 72.36 -4.78 6.59
CA ILE A 223 71.67 -4.17 7.74
C ILE A 223 72.31 -4.76 9.00
N GLY A 224 72.84 -3.92 9.89
CA GLY A 224 73.75 -4.35 10.97
C GLY A 224 73.14 -5.16 12.13
N GLY A 225 71.86 -5.54 12.09
CA GLY A 225 71.18 -6.32 13.14
C GLY A 225 71.22 -7.84 12.92
N SER A 226 70.69 -8.62 13.87
CA SER A 226 70.63 -10.08 13.77
C SER A 226 69.27 -10.57 13.23
N THR A 227 69.27 -11.29 12.10
CA THR A 227 68.05 -11.84 11.51
C THR A 227 67.57 -13.10 12.24
N VAL A 228 66.29 -13.18 12.55
CA VAL A 228 65.60 -14.38 13.05
C VAL A 228 64.69 -14.93 11.93
N PRO A 229 64.79 -16.22 11.58
CA PRO A 229 63.93 -16.81 10.54
C PRO A 229 62.43 -16.76 10.90
N VAL A 230 61.56 -16.61 9.89
CA VAL A 230 60.09 -16.61 10.05
C VAL A 230 59.55 -17.85 10.78
N PRO A 231 60.06 -19.08 10.55
CA PRO A 231 59.58 -20.24 11.32
C PRO A 231 59.98 -20.22 12.80
N GLU A 232 61.01 -19.45 13.18
CA GLU A 232 61.68 -19.53 14.49
C GLU A 232 61.39 -18.34 15.40
N TYR A 233 60.75 -17.27 14.90
CA TYR A 233 60.54 -16.05 15.69
C TYR A 233 59.70 -16.28 16.94
N ARG A 234 58.72 -17.19 16.89
CA ARG A 234 57.85 -17.50 18.05
C ARG A 234 58.66 -18.13 19.18
N SER A 235 59.41 -19.18 18.86
CA SER A 235 60.33 -19.83 19.80
C SER A 235 61.41 -18.87 20.32
N TRP A 236 61.85 -17.92 19.48
CA TRP A 236 62.80 -16.90 19.90
C TRP A 236 62.21 -15.94 20.95
N ILE A 237 61.00 -15.41 20.72
CA ILE A 237 60.32 -14.52 21.68
C ILE A 237 60.05 -15.25 23.00
N GLU A 238 59.59 -16.50 22.95
CA GLU A 238 59.36 -17.32 24.15
C GLU A 238 60.64 -17.58 24.94
N ALA A 239 61.77 -17.80 24.27
CA ALA A 239 63.07 -17.99 24.90
C ALA A 239 63.68 -16.69 25.48
N HIS A 240 63.20 -15.51 25.04
CA HIS A 240 63.71 -14.20 25.44
C HIS A 240 62.59 -13.31 26.01
N PRO A 241 61.97 -13.68 27.16
CA PRO A 241 60.81 -12.96 27.70
C PRO A 241 61.11 -11.52 28.15
N SER A 242 62.39 -11.16 28.31
CA SER A 242 62.84 -9.80 28.65
C SER A 242 63.13 -8.92 27.43
N ALA A 243 63.04 -9.45 26.20
CA ALA A 243 63.25 -8.67 24.98
C ALA A 243 62.11 -7.67 24.77
N PHE A 244 62.46 -6.47 24.34
CA PHE A 244 61.48 -5.44 23.97
C PHE A 244 61.01 -5.67 22.54
N VAL A 245 59.76 -6.10 22.37
CA VAL A 245 59.19 -6.38 21.05
C VAL A 245 58.56 -5.12 20.47
N MET A 246 59.04 -4.68 19.31
CA MET A 246 58.55 -3.52 18.57
C MET A 246 57.85 -3.96 17.29
N GLY A 247 56.53 -3.74 17.22
CA GLY A 247 55.71 -3.95 16.02
C GLY A 247 55.76 -2.74 15.08
N VAL A 248 55.82 -2.99 13.78
CA VAL A 248 55.86 -1.96 12.72
C VAL A 248 54.59 -2.05 11.88
N THR A 249 53.79 -0.99 11.87
CA THR A 249 52.50 -0.91 11.13
C THR A 249 52.41 0.37 10.28
N THR A 250 51.32 0.56 9.55
CA THR A 250 50.93 1.87 9.03
C THR A 250 49.69 2.40 9.76
N ASP A 251 49.59 3.73 9.84
CA ASP A 251 48.41 4.44 10.32
C ASP A 251 47.13 3.93 9.64
N SER A 252 47.17 3.66 8.32
CA SER A 252 46.05 3.13 7.55
C SER A 252 45.72 1.67 7.88
N GLU A 253 46.72 0.83 8.14
CA GLU A 253 46.51 -0.59 8.46
C GLU A 253 45.98 -0.77 9.86
N PHE A 254 46.49 0.00 10.82
CA PHE A 254 45.93 -0.01 12.16
C PHE A 254 44.49 0.49 12.17
N VAL A 255 44.18 1.57 11.46
CA VAL A 255 42.79 2.05 11.34
C VAL A 255 41.88 1.04 10.65
N LYS A 256 42.39 0.20 9.74
CA LYS A 256 41.58 -0.80 9.01
C LYS A 256 41.45 -2.13 9.75
N ASP A 257 42.53 -2.60 10.36
CA ASP A 257 42.71 -3.96 10.85
C ASP A 257 42.97 -4.04 12.36
N GLY A 258 43.29 -2.93 13.03
CA GLY A 258 43.42 -2.86 14.50
C GLY A 258 44.69 -3.52 15.04
N TRP A 259 45.68 -3.74 14.19
CA TRP A 259 46.82 -4.58 14.50
C TRP A 259 47.79 -3.95 15.50
N ILE A 260 48.04 -4.64 16.61
CA ILE A 260 49.00 -4.26 17.65
C ILE A 260 49.85 -5.48 17.95
N PHE A 261 51.15 -5.32 17.93
CA PHE A 261 52.10 -6.39 18.18
C PHE A 261 53.24 -5.95 19.12
N GLY A 262 53.59 -6.83 20.05
CA GLY A 262 54.69 -6.62 20.99
C GLY A 262 54.39 -5.63 22.11
N ASN A 263 55.44 -5.15 22.75
CA ASN A 263 55.37 -4.15 23.83
C ASN A 263 55.00 -2.76 23.30
N LYS A 264 55.30 -2.46 22.04
CA LYS A 264 54.96 -1.19 21.40
C LYS A 264 54.81 -1.34 19.90
N THR A 265 53.75 -0.78 19.33
CA THR A 265 53.52 -0.74 17.88
C THR A 265 53.57 0.69 17.39
N LEU A 266 54.28 0.95 16.28
CA LEU A 266 54.50 2.29 15.75
C LEU A 266 54.48 2.28 14.22
N SER A 267 54.09 3.40 13.60
CA SER A 267 54.37 3.63 12.18
C SER A 267 55.81 4.10 11.95
N LEU A 268 56.32 3.96 10.72
CA LEU A 268 57.62 4.51 10.36
C LEU A 268 57.70 6.02 10.63
N ALA A 269 56.60 6.75 10.44
CA ALA A 269 56.51 8.19 10.70
C ALA A 269 56.63 8.49 12.20
N ASP A 270 55.95 7.71 13.06
CA ASP A 270 56.05 7.86 14.52
C ASP A 270 57.47 7.53 15.01
N PHE A 271 58.09 6.51 14.42
CA PHE A 271 59.45 6.11 14.75
C PHE A 271 60.47 7.21 14.41
N VAL A 272 60.49 7.72 13.17
CA VAL A 272 61.49 8.74 12.77
C VAL A 272 61.29 10.05 13.51
N ALA A 273 60.04 10.45 13.78
CA ALA A 273 59.72 11.64 14.55
C ALA A 273 60.21 11.56 16.01
N ASN A 274 60.19 10.35 16.60
CA ASN A 274 60.59 10.11 17.98
C ASN A 274 61.92 9.35 18.08
N TYR A 275 62.72 9.29 17.01
CA TYR A 275 63.88 8.43 16.88
C TYR A 275 64.89 8.60 18.02
N ARG A 276 65.19 9.84 18.40
CA ARG A 276 66.14 10.14 19.48
C ARG A 276 65.66 9.67 20.85
N GLU A 277 64.37 9.88 21.14
CA GLU A 277 63.78 9.47 22.42
C GLU A 277 63.71 7.94 22.51
N LEU A 278 63.24 7.31 21.43
CA LEU A 278 63.10 5.85 21.34
C LEU A 278 64.47 5.16 21.43
N SER A 279 65.46 5.59 20.66
CA SER A 279 66.83 5.02 20.71
C SER A 279 67.44 5.10 22.11
N LEU A 280 67.35 6.26 22.78
CA LEU A 280 67.83 6.42 24.16
C LEU A 280 67.09 5.51 25.15
N SER A 281 65.77 5.36 25.01
CA SER A 281 64.95 4.52 25.90
C SER A 281 65.20 3.00 25.75
N LEU A 282 65.80 2.61 24.63
CA LEU A 282 66.07 1.23 24.24
C LEU A 282 67.54 0.82 24.43
N LEU A 283 68.43 1.76 24.74
CA LEU A 283 69.84 1.45 25.03
C LEU A 283 69.95 0.43 26.18
N GLY A 284 70.78 -0.59 25.97
CA GLY A 284 71.00 -1.68 26.92
C GLY A 284 69.89 -2.73 26.98
N LYS A 285 68.86 -2.65 26.14
CA LYS A 285 67.82 -3.68 25.98
C LYS A 285 68.04 -4.47 24.69
N GLN A 286 67.70 -5.75 24.71
CA GLN A 286 67.51 -6.52 23.49
C GLN A 286 66.17 -6.11 22.86
N VAL A 287 66.19 -5.66 21.61
CA VAL A 287 65.00 -5.21 20.88
C VAL A 287 64.70 -6.18 19.75
N PHE A 288 63.45 -6.63 19.67
CA PHE A 288 62.97 -7.47 18.58
C PHE A 288 62.03 -6.69 17.66
N VAL A 289 62.44 -6.39 16.44
CA VAL A 289 61.64 -5.62 15.47
C VAL A 289 60.89 -6.55 14.53
N VAL A 290 59.58 -6.34 14.42
CA VAL A 290 58.68 -7.17 13.61
C VAL A 290 57.77 -6.30 12.77
N GLY A 291 57.89 -6.43 11.45
CA GLY A 291 57.06 -5.72 10.47
C GLY A 291 56.43 -6.65 9.44
N PHE A 292 56.06 -7.87 9.85
CA PHE A 292 55.29 -8.76 8.99
C PHE A 292 53.95 -8.09 8.65
N GLU A 293 53.53 -8.18 7.40
CA GLU A 293 52.13 -7.90 6.97
C GLU A 293 51.72 -6.43 6.78
N THR A 294 52.67 -5.50 6.62
CA THR A 294 52.37 -4.14 6.15
C THR A 294 52.56 -4.01 4.63
N ASN A 295 51.83 -3.11 3.97
CA ASN A 295 52.08 -2.64 2.61
C ASN A 295 53.40 -1.86 2.51
N ASP A 296 54.07 -1.62 3.64
CA ASP A 296 55.28 -0.81 3.78
C ASP A 296 56.44 -1.61 4.40
N THR A 297 56.63 -2.85 3.92
CA THR A 297 57.63 -3.81 4.42
C THR A 297 59.07 -3.28 4.44
N GLY A 298 59.37 -2.24 3.67
CA GLY A 298 60.66 -1.55 3.66
C GLY A 298 60.90 -0.64 4.86
N ALA A 299 59.95 -0.52 5.80
CA ALA A 299 60.13 0.20 7.06
C ALA A 299 61.05 -0.55 8.05
N THR A 300 60.94 -1.88 8.14
CA THR A 300 61.77 -2.72 9.01
C THR A 300 63.27 -2.50 8.81
N PRO A 301 63.83 -2.57 7.58
CA PRO A 301 65.26 -2.34 7.37
C PRO A 301 65.71 -0.93 7.74
N ILE A 302 64.86 0.09 7.58
CA ILE A 302 65.15 1.48 7.99
C ILE A 302 65.23 1.60 9.51
N ILE A 303 64.26 1.03 10.23
CA ILE A 303 64.21 1.07 11.70
C ILE A 303 65.41 0.33 12.30
N VAL A 304 65.73 -0.86 11.77
CA VAL A 304 66.86 -1.66 12.24
C VAL A 304 68.18 -0.93 12.00
N ASP A 305 68.41 -0.40 10.80
CA ASP A 305 69.64 0.34 10.48
C ASP A 305 69.86 1.51 11.44
N LEU A 306 68.82 2.34 11.66
CA LEU A 306 68.89 3.48 12.57
C LEU A 306 69.14 3.05 14.03
N LEU A 307 68.44 2.04 14.54
CA LEU A 307 68.63 1.57 15.92
C LEU A 307 70.01 0.96 16.15
N VAL A 308 70.53 0.17 15.20
CA VAL A 308 71.87 -0.42 15.30
C VAL A 308 72.95 0.66 15.29
N LYS A 309 72.81 1.67 14.41
CA LYS A 309 73.72 2.83 14.37
C LYS A 309 73.66 3.68 15.65
N ALA A 310 72.53 3.66 16.35
CA ALA A 310 72.39 4.26 17.68
C ALA A 310 72.98 3.39 18.82
N GLY A 311 73.49 2.19 18.52
CA GLY A 311 74.10 1.27 19.50
C GLY A 311 73.11 0.37 20.23
N VAL A 312 71.89 0.16 19.70
CA VAL A 312 70.89 -0.76 20.27
C VAL A 312 71.12 -2.18 19.75
N ASP A 313 70.97 -3.18 20.62
CA ASP A 313 71.03 -4.60 20.23
C ASP A 313 69.70 -5.02 19.59
N VAL A 314 69.71 -5.16 18.26
CA VAL A 314 68.49 -5.38 17.47
C VAL A 314 68.51 -6.76 16.80
N HIS A 315 67.47 -7.52 17.13
CA HIS A 315 67.07 -8.72 16.44
C HIS A 315 65.81 -8.43 15.62
N TYR A 316 65.68 -9.00 14.44
CA TYR A 316 64.53 -8.69 13.58
C TYR A 316 64.22 -9.84 12.64
N VAL A 317 63.00 -9.85 12.10
CA VAL A 317 62.69 -10.73 10.97
C VAL A 317 62.71 -9.92 9.69
N MET A 318 63.47 -10.42 8.70
CA MET A 318 63.48 -9.82 7.37
C MET A 318 62.15 -10.16 6.67
N PRO A 319 61.34 -9.16 6.29
CA PRO A 319 60.18 -9.42 5.44
C PRO A 319 60.65 -9.89 4.05
N ASN A 320 59.81 -10.61 3.33
CA ASN A 320 60.08 -11.02 1.95
C ASN A 320 59.24 -10.12 1.01
N PRO A 321 59.82 -9.50 -0.04
CA PRO A 321 59.11 -8.54 -0.89
C PRO A 321 57.92 -9.13 -1.65
N ASP A 322 57.96 -10.44 -1.94
CA ASP A 322 56.88 -11.17 -2.65
C ASP A 322 55.92 -11.89 -1.70
N GLU A 323 56.26 -11.94 -0.42
CA GLU A 323 55.45 -12.58 0.62
C GLU A 323 54.71 -11.48 1.37
N ILE A 324 53.64 -10.98 0.75
CA ILE A 324 52.49 -10.61 1.55
C ILE A 324 52.07 -11.94 2.16
N LEU A 325 52.48 -12.23 3.39
CA LEU A 325 51.88 -13.33 4.15
C LEU A 325 50.37 -13.05 4.14
N ILE A 326 49.67 -13.72 3.23
CA ILE A 326 48.22 -13.65 3.07
C ILE A 326 47.70 -14.00 4.44
N LYS A 327 47.09 -13.03 5.15
CA LYS A 327 46.44 -13.21 6.46
C LYS A 327 45.84 -14.61 6.53
N PRO A 328 46.53 -15.62 7.11
CA PRO A 328 45.92 -16.92 7.30
C PRO A 328 44.83 -16.66 8.30
N ALA A 329 43.62 -17.13 8.00
CA ALA A 329 42.48 -16.95 8.86
C ALA A 329 42.82 -17.43 10.28
N TYR A 330 43.03 -16.45 11.17
CA TYR A 330 43.08 -16.60 12.62
C TYR A 330 44.24 -17.47 13.15
N PHE A 331 45.00 -16.91 14.08
CA PHE A 331 46.18 -17.49 14.69
C PHE A 331 45.89 -18.87 15.30
N ASP A 332 46.55 -19.93 14.83
CA ASP A 332 46.64 -21.23 15.53
C ASP A 332 47.45 -21.18 16.85
N THR A 333 47.47 -20.05 17.57
CA THR A 333 48.24 -19.92 18.83
C THR A 333 47.58 -19.12 19.96
N TYR A 334 46.38 -18.57 19.78
CA TYR A 334 45.63 -18.01 20.91
C TYR A 334 44.66 -19.06 21.46
N HIS A 335 44.74 -19.34 22.77
CA HIS A 335 43.93 -20.38 23.40
C HIS A 335 42.42 -20.13 23.23
N ASN A 336 42.03 -18.87 23.04
CA ASN A 336 40.63 -18.45 22.98
C ASN A 336 40.11 -18.07 21.58
N ASP A 337 40.86 -18.32 20.50
CA ASP A 337 40.47 -17.85 19.15
C ASP A 337 39.15 -18.47 18.66
N ASN A 338 38.93 -19.76 18.94
CA ASN A 338 37.75 -20.48 18.48
C ASN A 338 36.48 -20.21 19.29
N GLN A 339 36.55 -19.42 20.37
CA GLN A 339 35.39 -19.12 21.21
C GLN A 339 34.61 -17.93 20.63
N THR A 340 33.54 -18.22 19.89
CA THR A 340 32.60 -17.22 19.35
C THR A 340 31.20 -17.49 19.86
N VAL A 341 30.48 -16.45 20.27
CA VAL A 341 29.08 -16.52 20.68
C VAL A 341 28.25 -15.77 19.63
N SER A 342 27.30 -16.48 18.99
CA SER A 342 26.41 -15.89 17.99
C SER A 342 25.45 -14.88 18.63
N VAL A 343 24.87 -14.00 17.82
CA VAL A 343 23.86 -13.04 18.31
C VAL A 343 22.63 -13.77 18.85
N GLU A 344 22.19 -14.84 18.17
CA GLU A 344 21.03 -15.62 18.62
C GLU A 344 21.30 -16.35 19.95
N ASP A 345 22.52 -16.85 20.16
CA ASP A 345 22.90 -17.53 21.41
C ASP A 345 23.14 -16.53 22.55
N ALA A 346 23.66 -15.35 22.23
CA ALA A 346 23.85 -14.28 23.21
C ALA A 346 22.50 -13.74 23.74
N GLU A 347 21.50 -13.52 22.88
CA GLU A 347 20.15 -13.12 23.30
C GLU A 347 19.49 -14.17 24.18
N ARG A 348 19.68 -15.45 23.86
CA ARG A 348 19.05 -16.57 24.58
C ARG A 348 19.73 -16.86 25.92
N PHE A 349 21.06 -16.74 26.01
CA PHE A 349 21.82 -17.32 27.12
C PHE A 349 22.78 -16.36 27.85
N VAL A 350 23.16 -15.23 27.25
CA VAL A 350 24.25 -14.37 27.77
C VAL A 350 23.74 -13.00 28.24
N LEU A 351 22.90 -12.31 27.47
CA LEU A 351 22.45 -10.94 27.79
C LEU A 351 21.73 -10.84 29.15
N ASN A 352 21.01 -11.90 29.53
CA ASN A 352 20.24 -11.98 30.76
C ASN A 352 21.04 -12.48 31.97
N ARG A 353 22.32 -12.82 31.82
CA ARG A 353 23.18 -13.32 32.92
C ARG A 353 23.87 -12.19 33.68
N PRO A 354 23.61 -12.00 34.99
CA PRO A 354 24.15 -10.88 35.76
C PRO A 354 25.64 -11.02 36.11
N ASP A 355 26.21 -12.22 35.96
CA ASP A 355 27.62 -12.54 36.20
C ASP A 355 28.53 -12.32 34.98
N VAL A 356 27.93 -11.99 33.82
CA VAL A 356 28.65 -11.72 32.58
C VAL A 356 28.80 -10.21 32.35
N GLU A 357 30.03 -9.79 32.08
CA GLU A 357 30.42 -8.41 31.77
C GLU A 357 30.95 -8.30 30.34
N PHE A 358 30.67 -7.17 29.69
CA PHE A 358 30.89 -6.93 28.26
C PHE A 358 32.03 -5.96 28.06
N LEU A 359 33.04 -6.37 27.30
CA LEU A 359 34.20 -5.57 26.95
C LEU A 359 34.02 -4.94 25.56
N ASP A 360 34.09 -3.62 25.50
CA ASP A 360 33.96 -2.84 24.27
C ASP A 360 35.26 -2.08 23.96
N PHE A 361 35.80 -2.32 22.76
CA PHE A 361 37.02 -1.69 22.26
C PHE A 361 36.76 -0.67 21.15
N SER A 362 35.51 -0.29 20.94
CA SER A 362 35.12 0.69 19.93
C SER A 362 35.46 2.13 20.33
N GLU A 363 35.84 2.94 19.34
CA GLU A 363 36.22 4.35 19.55
C GLU A 363 35.04 5.24 19.99
N ARG A 364 33.81 4.81 19.76
CA ARG A 364 32.60 5.39 20.35
C ARG A 364 31.83 4.30 21.07
N PRO A 365 31.33 4.54 22.30
CA PRO A 365 30.65 3.50 23.07
C PRO A 365 29.43 2.99 22.32
N TRP A 366 29.18 1.68 22.40
CA TRP A 366 27.97 1.06 21.88
C TRP A 366 26.72 1.65 22.57
N PRO A 367 25.85 2.39 21.86
CA PRO A 367 24.76 3.14 22.50
C PRO A 367 23.78 2.27 23.30
N ILE A 368 23.52 1.05 22.80
CA ILE A 368 22.66 0.07 23.49
C ILE A 368 23.37 -0.42 24.76
N GLY A 369 24.68 -0.69 24.70
CA GLY A 369 25.46 -1.15 25.85
C GLY A 369 25.49 -0.16 27.02
N VAL A 370 25.61 1.14 26.72
CA VAL A 370 25.65 2.20 27.76
C VAL A 370 24.38 2.24 28.60
N ASP A 371 23.21 2.09 27.97
CA ASP A 371 21.92 2.20 28.65
C ASP A 371 21.40 0.83 29.15
N PHE A 372 21.52 -0.22 28.34
CA PHE A 372 20.95 -1.55 28.62
C PHE A 372 21.86 -2.43 29.49
N LEU A 373 23.18 -2.30 29.36
CA LEU A 373 24.17 -3.10 30.08
C LEU A 373 24.91 -2.28 31.14
N LYS A 374 24.27 -1.19 31.60
CA LYS A 374 24.79 -0.32 32.65
C LYS A 374 25.29 -1.14 33.83
N GLU A 375 26.48 -0.81 34.34
CA GLU A 375 27.23 -1.53 35.40
C GLU A 375 27.89 -2.85 35.00
N ARG A 376 27.58 -3.42 33.82
CA ARG A 376 28.23 -4.63 33.26
C ARG A 376 28.97 -4.36 31.95
N TYR A 377 29.16 -3.10 31.59
CA TYR A 377 29.71 -2.66 30.33
C TYR A 377 31.00 -1.87 30.59
N HIS A 378 32.13 -2.40 30.10
CA HIS A 378 33.46 -1.85 30.30
C HIS A 378 34.04 -1.48 28.95
N ARG A 379 34.55 -0.26 28.85
CA ARG A 379 35.03 0.29 27.58
C ARG A 379 36.46 0.76 27.70
N LEU A 380 37.28 0.34 26.74
CA LEU A 380 38.61 0.89 26.48
C LEU A 380 38.67 1.36 25.02
N PRO A 381 38.71 2.67 24.75
CA PRO A 381 38.79 3.19 23.39
C PRO A 381 39.98 2.62 22.62
N MET A 382 39.82 2.41 21.32
CA MET A 382 40.88 1.87 20.45
C MET A 382 42.16 2.70 20.53
N ALA A 383 42.06 4.03 20.59
CA ALA A 383 43.21 4.91 20.74
C ALA A 383 44.02 4.65 22.02
N ASP A 384 43.38 4.15 23.08
CA ASP A 384 44.05 3.83 24.34
C ASP A 384 44.63 2.41 24.34
N VAL A 385 43.97 1.48 23.63
CA VAL A 385 44.55 0.16 23.31
C VAL A 385 45.86 0.33 22.54
N ALA A 386 45.87 1.19 21.51
CA ALA A 386 47.02 1.47 20.65
C ALA A 386 48.24 2.05 21.40
N LYS A 387 48.00 2.78 22.48
CA LYS A 387 49.04 3.33 23.37
C LYS A 387 49.55 2.31 24.39
N GLY A 388 49.07 1.06 24.34
CA GLY A 388 49.47 -0.02 25.25
C GLY A 388 48.62 -0.15 26.51
N GLY A 389 47.47 0.53 26.61
CA GLY A 389 46.63 0.53 27.81
C GLY A 389 45.82 -0.76 28.06
N LEU A 390 45.89 -1.76 27.17
CA LEU A 390 45.05 -2.96 27.24
C LEU A 390 45.36 -3.83 28.46
N GLU A 391 46.64 -4.04 28.76
CA GLU A 391 47.07 -4.89 29.88
C GLU A 391 46.66 -4.27 31.22
N ASP A 392 46.90 -2.97 31.40
CA ASP A 392 46.47 -2.21 32.58
C ASP A 392 44.95 -2.20 32.74
N PHE A 393 44.20 -2.00 31.65
CA PHE A 393 42.74 -2.03 31.68
C PHE A 393 42.23 -3.40 32.14
N VAL A 394 42.74 -4.48 31.54
CA VAL A 394 42.38 -5.84 31.96
C VAL A 394 42.76 -6.05 33.43
N ALA A 395 43.90 -5.53 33.89
CA ALA A 395 44.33 -5.62 35.29
C ALA A 395 43.28 -5.08 36.29
N THR A 396 42.50 -4.06 35.91
CA THR A 396 41.46 -3.42 36.74
C THR A 396 40.13 -4.18 36.81
N LEU A 397 39.92 -5.19 35.96
CA LEU A 397 38.66 -5.94 35.90
C LEU A 397 38.48 -6.90 37.11
N ASP A 398 37.23 -7.16 37.51
CA ASP A 398 36.89 -8.00 38.66
C ASP A 398 37.17 -9.49 38.34
N PRO A 399 38.09 -10.14 39.07
CA PRO A 399 38.47 -11.53 38.79
C PRO A 399 37.35 -12.55 39.09
N THR A 400 36.26 -12.15 39.75
CA THR A 400 35.12 -13.03 40.07
C THR A 400 34.07 -13.10 38.96
N LYS A 401 34.20 -12.27 37.92
CA LYS A 401 33.24 -12.13 36.81
C LYS A 401 33.65 -12.94 35.59
N ILE A 402 32.70 -13.09 34.68
CA ILE A 402 32.91 -13.75 33.39
C ILE A 402 32.85 -12.69 32.29
N TYR A 403 33.86 -12.64 31.41
CA TYR A 403 33.94 -11.60 30.39
C TYR A 403 33.63 -12.12 28.98
N ILE A 404 32.99 -11.26 28.18
CA ILE A 404 32.76 -11.47 26.74
C ILE A 404 33.16 -10.21 25.97
N GLY A 405 33.84 -10.37 24.84
CA GLY A 405 34.28 -9.24 24.00
C GLY A 405 33.31 -8.93 22.88
N LEU A 406 32.99 -7.65 22.70
CA LEU A 406 32.14 -7.18 21.59
C LEU A 406 32.98 -7.04 20.31
N ALA A 407 32.67 -7.87 19.31
CA ALA A 407 33.43 -7.98 18.07
C ALA A 407 32.56 -7.60 16.85
N PHE A 408 32.37 -6.28 16.68
CA PHE A 408 31.56 -5.70 15.61
C PHE A 408 32.29 -5.61 14.27
N ASP A 409 33.62 -5.50 14.31
CA ASP A 409 34.50 -5.40 13.16
C ASP A 409 35.83 -6.14 13.41
N ARG A 410 36.71 -6.20 12.40
CA ARG A 410 38.00 -6.91 12.51
C ARG A 410 38.88 -6.38 13.66
N ARG A 411 38.79 -5.10 13.99
CA ARG A 411 39.64 -4.40 14.97
C ARG A 411 39.19 -4.70 16.38
N THR A 412 37.89 -4.54 16.64
CA THR A 412 37.24 -4.87 17.91
C THR A 412 37.27 -6.38 18.18
N ALA A 413 37.20 -7.21 17.14
CA ALA A 413 37.42 -8.65 17.23
C ALA A 413 38.85 -9.00 17.66
N TYR A 414 39.85 -8.28 17.13
CA TYR A 414 41.26 -8.46 17.48
C TYR A 414 41.53 -8.04 18.94
N HIS A 415 41.10 -6.84 19.34
CA HIS A 415 41.29 -6.36 20.72
C HIS A 415 40.53 -7.21 21.74
N SER A 416 39.34 -7.69 21.39
CA SER A 416 38.58 -8.63 22.21
C SER A 416 39.32 -9.95 22.42
N LEU A 417 39.95 -10.48 21.35
CA LEU A 417 40.77 -11.68 21.45
C LEU A 417 41.97 -11.46 22.39
N LEU A 418 42.72 -10.36 22.20
CA LEU A 418 43.86 -10.03 23.05
C LEU A 418 43.45 -9.86 24.53
N ALA A 419 42.33 -9.19 24.79
CA ALA A 419 41.79 -9.06 26.14
C ALA A 419 41.47 -10.43 26.76
N GLY A 420 40.86 -11.33 25.99
CA GLY A 420 40.58 -12.71 26.40
C GLY A 420 41.86 -13.48 26.77
N GLU A 421 42.95 -13.28 26.03
CA GLU A 421 44.24 -13.91 26.34
C GLU A 421 44.86 -13.36 27.63
N TYR A 422 44.82 -12.05 27.85
CA TYR A 422 45.29 -11.44 29.11
C TYR A 422 44.43 -11.89 30.31
N LEU A 423 43.12 -12.00 30.14
CA LEU A 423 42.20 -12.52 31.16
C LEU A 423 42.47 -13.99 31.47
N ALA A 424 42.63 -14.83 30.44
CA ALA A 424 42.92 -16.25 30.59
C ALA A 424 44.27 -16.51 31.28
N ARG A 425 45.32 -15.74 30.96
CA ARG A 425 46.62 -15.78 31.66
C ARG A 425 46.51 -15.47 33.16
N ARG A 426 45.51 -14.69 33.56
CA ARG A 426 45.21 -14.35 34.96
C ARG A 426 44.23 -15.32 35.63
N GLY A 427 43.77 -16.35 34.90
CA GLY A 427 42.79 -17.32 35.40
C GLY A 427 41.35 -16.80 35.46
N ILE A 428 41.04 -15.69 34.78
CA ILE A 428 39.71 -15.09 34.76
C ILE A 428 38.88 -15.71 33.62
N PRO A 429 37.63 -16.16 33.85
CA PRO A 429 36.81 -16.81 32.82
C PRO A 429 36.48 -15.90 31.62
N TRP A 430 36.65 -16.45 30.42
CA TRP A 430 36.36 -15.82 29.14
C TRP A 430 35.33 -16.66 28.36
N LEU A 431 34.28 -16.01 27.82
CA LEU A 431 33.22 -16.67 27.05
C LEU A 431 33.46 -16.66 25.54
N GLY A 432 34.38 -15.84 25.06
CA GLY A 432 34.60 -15.64 23.64
C GLY A 432 34.22 -14.26 23.13
N ARG A 433 34.11 -14.17 21.80
CA ARG A 433 33.77 -12.96 21.08
C ARG A 433 32.31 -13.01 20.63
N PHE A 434 31.56 -11.95 20.94
CA PHE A 434 30.22 -11.72 20.41
C PHE A 434 30.33 -11.22 18.96
N THR A 435 29.95 -12.06 17.99
CA THR A 435 30.07 -11.72 16.56
C THR A 435 29.02 -12.45 15.70
N LEU A 436 28.82 -11.98 14.46
CA LEU A 436 28.00 -12.66 13.45
C LEU A 436 28.87 -13.68 12.72
N ALA A 437 28.47 -14.94 12.60
CA ALA A 437 29.30 -15.98 11.99
C ALA A 437 29.74 -15.66 10.53
N ALA A 438 28.97 -14.85 9.81
CA ALA A 438 29.26 -14.42 8.43
C ALA A 438 30.25 -13.23 8.33
N SER A 439 30.48 -12.45 9.39
CA SER A 439 31.27 -11.19 9.32
C SER A 439 32.79 -11.41 9.26
N LEU A 440 33.27 -12.64 9.43
CA LEU A 440 34.71 -12.97 9.41
C LEU A 440 35.20 -13.42 8.02
N THR A 441 34.30 -13.83 7.11
CA THR A 441 34.67 -14.47 5.82
C THR A 441 34.18 -13.74 4.55
N GLU A 442 33.25 -12.79 4.64
CA GLU A 442 32.71 -12.06 3.48
C GLU A 442 33.16 -10.59 3.43
N PRO A 443 33.19 -9.94 2.24
CA PRO A 443 33.35 -8.49 2.16
C PRO A 443 32.24 -7.81 2.97
N PHE A 444 32.62 -6.76 3.71
CA PHE A 444 31.77 -6.06 4.68
C PHE A 444 30.36 -5.76 4.15
N LEU A 445 29.32 -6.03 4.94
CA LEU A 445 27.95 -5.61 4.67
C LEU A 445 27.94 -4.08 4.48
N THR A 446 27.55 -3.61 3.30
CA THR A 446 27.25 -2.19 3.09
C THR A 446 25.90 -1.86 3.71
N VAL A 447 25.62 -0.58 3.97
CA VAL A 447 24.28 -0.16 4.44
C VAL A 447 23.18 -0.62 3.46
N GLU A 448 23.54 -0.73 2.18
CA GLU A 448 22.70 -1.24 1.09
C GLU A 448 22.40 -2.74 1.24
N ASP A 449 23.27 -3.53 1.88
CA ASP A 449 23.06 -4.98 2.08
C ASP A 449 22.14 -5.29 3.26
N LEU A 450 21.93 -4.33 4.16
CA LEU A 450 21.02 -4.40 5.32
C LEU A 450 19.59 -3.99 4.98
N ASP A 451 19.38 -3.42 3.79
CA ASP A 451 18.06 -3.03 3.34
C ASP A 451 17.25 -4.27 2.92
N THR A 452 16.08 -4.43 3.51
CA THR A 452 15.08 -5.37 3.01
C THR A 452 14.75 -5.08 1.54
N ASP A 453 14.27 -6.06 0.78
CA ASP A 453 13.87 -5.85 -0.62
C ASP A 453 12.88 -4.68 -0.79
N GLU A 454 12.06 -4.45 0.24
CA GLU A 454 11.10 -3.34 0.33
C GLU A 454 11.80 -1.98 0.49
N GLU A 455 12.90 -1.92 1.24
CA GLU A 455 13.72 -0.72 1.44
C GLU A 455 14.61 -0.42 0.23
N LYS A 456 15.23 -1.43 -0.38
CA LYS A 456 15.97 -1.27 -1.66
C LYS A 456 15.07 -0.71 -2.76
N ALA A 457 13.85 -1.23 -2.86
CA ALA A 457 12.83 -0.69 -3.75
C ALA A 457 12.50 0.78 -3.40
N ALA A 458 12.31 1.11 -2.13
CA ALA A 458 12.05 2.48 -1.69
C ALA A 458 13.19 3.46 -2.05
N TYR A 459 14.46 3.07 -1.84
CA TYR A 459 15.64 3.88 -2.20
C TYR A 459 15.76 4.09 -3.71
N SER A 460 15.56 3.05 -4.52
CA SER A 460 15.59 3.19 -5.98
C SER A 460 14.51 4.15 -6.50
N ILE A 461 13.30 4.10 -5.92
CA ILE A 461 12.18 5.00 -6.25
C ILE A 461 12.51 6.44 -5.82
N ARG A 462 13.18 6.62 -4.67
CA ARG A 462 13.61 7.94 -4.17
C ARG A 462 14.63 8.59 -5.10
N THR A 463 15.68 7.87 -5.47
CA THR A 463 16.74 8.36 -6.35
C THR A 463 16.16 8.75 -7.71
N ALA A 464 15.29 7.90 -8.28
CA ALA A 464 14.53 8.23 -9.48
C ALA A 464 13.64 9.47 -9.29
N GLY A 465 13.00 9.61 -8.12
CA GLY A 465 12.21 10.78 -7.72
C GLY A 465 13.04 12.07 -7.61
N GLY A 466 14.23 12.04 -7.02
CA GLY A 466 15.15 13.17 -6.93
C GLY A 466 15.65 13.63 -8.30
N TYR A 467 16.01 12.69 -9.19
CA TYR A 467 16.34 13.00 -10.59
C TYR A 467 15.15 13.58 -11.36
N ALA A 468 13.96 13.01 -11.20
CA ALA A 468 12.74 13.53 -11.81
C ALA A 468 12.41 14.94 -11.29
N GLY A 469 12.55 15.20 -9.99
CA GLY A 469 12.36 16.51 -9.39
C GLY A 469 13.36 17.54 -9.90
N ARG A 470 14.63 17.17 -10.04
CA ARG A 470 15.68 18.01 -10.63
C ARG A 470 15.38 18.33 -12.11
N ALA A 471 14.84 17.38 -12.86
CA ALA A 471 14.40 17.61 -14.23
C ALA A 471 13.18 18.55 -14.30
N VAL A 472 12.24 18.46 -13.36
CA VAL A 472 11.07 19.35 -13.25
C VAL A 472 11.49 20.78 -12.87
N LEU A 473 12.46 20.93 -11.98
CA LEU A 473 13.01 22.24 -11.58
C LEU A 473 14.04 22.79 -12.59
N GLY A 474 14.45 21.99 -13.57
CA GLY A 474 15.61 22.23 -14.43
C GLY A 474 15.42 23.35 -15.46
N HIS A 475 16.40 24.27 -15.50
CA HIS A 475 16.63 25.36 -16.46
C HIS A 475 16.12 26.77 -16.09
N GLY A 476 15.57 26.99 -14.91
CA GLY A 476 15.43 28.34 -14.34
C GLY A 476 14.08 28.65 -13.70
N LEU A 477 14.01 29.79 -13.01
CA LEU A 477 12.88 30.22 -12.18
C LEU A 477 11.55 30.32 -12.95
N VAL A 478 11.61 30.66 -14.25
CA VAL A 478 10.42 30.81 -15.12
C VAL A 478 9.74 29.47 -15.37
N LEU A 479 10.52 28.40 -15.59
CA LEU A 479 9.95 27.08 -15.85
C LEU A 479 9.32 26.50 -14.58
N ALA A 480 9.97 26.70 -13.42
CA ALA A 480 9.41 26.34 -12.12
C ALA A 480 8.05 27.04 -11.86
N LEU A 481 7.93 28.32 -12.21
CA LEU A 481 6.69 29.09 -12.10
C LEU A 481 5.60 28.58 -13.07
N LEU A 482 5.93 28.30 -14.33
CA LEU A 482 4.97 27.79 -15.32
C LEU A 482 4.48 26.39 -14.97
N LEU A 483 5.39 25.49 -14.60
CA LEU A 483 5.05 24.13 -14.21
C LEU A 483 4.21 24.11 -12.93
N GLY A 484 4.54 24.94 -11.94
CA GLY A 484 3.73 25.07 -10.73
C GLY A 484 2.33 25.64 -11.01
N ALA A 485 2.22 26.64 -11.90
CA ALA A 485 0.92 27.17 -12.32
C ALA A 485 0.08 26.13 -13.11
N ILE A 486 0.70 25.33 -13.99
CA ILE A 486 0.04 24.26 -14.73
C ILE A 486 -0.44 23.16 -13.78
N LEU A 487 0.41 22.72 -12.84
CA LEU A 487 0.06 21.70 -11.85
C LEU A 487 -1.08 22.19 -10.95
N GLY A 488 -0.95 23.37 -10.34
CA GLY A 488 -1.98 23.94 -9.47
C GLY A 488 -3.27 24.29 -10.22
N GLY A 489 -3.16 24.73 -11.49
CA GLY A 489 -4.30 25.01 -12.36
C GLY A 489 -5.02 23.75 -12.84
N SER A 490 -4.32 22.62 -12.99
CA SER A 490 -4.92 21.33 -13.32
C SER A 490 -5.90 20.85 -12.24
N VAL A 491 -5.74 21.30 -10.99
CA VAL A 491 -6.68 21.06 -9.90
C VAL A 491 -8.04 21.75 -10.17
N ALA A 492 -8.08 22.89 -10.85
CA ALA A 492 -9.32 23.54 -11.31
C ALA A 492 -10.10 22.69 -12.32
N LEU A 493 -9.39 21.82 -13.04
CA LEU A 493 -9.95 20.89 -14.02
C LEU A 493 -10.39 19.57 -13.40
N LEU A 494 -10.21 19.37 -12.08
CA LEU A 494 -10.82 18.28 -11.31
C LEU A 494 -12.34 18.47 -11.33
N ARG A 495 -12.95 18.07 -12.43
CA ARG A 495 -14.40 18.01 -12.56
C ARG A 495 -14.88 16.83 -11.75
N ARG A 496 -16.01 17.04 -11.07
CA ARG A 496 -16.73 16.05 -10.28
C ARG A 496 -17.09 14.76 -11.06
N ASN A 497 -16.95 14.78 -12.40
CA ASN A 497 -17.45 13.77 -13.35
C ASN A 497 -16.37 12.92 -14.03
N GLN A 498 -15.09 13.08 -13.72
CA GLN A 498 -14.05 12.19 -14.27
C GLN A 498 -13.18 11.66 -13.13
N PRO A 499 -13.73 10.91 -12.17
CA PRO A 499 -13.04 10.54 -10.94
C PRO A 499 -11.71 9.84 -11.22
N LEU A 500 -11.63 8.98 -12.24
CA LEU A 500 -10.36 8.35 -12.63
C LEU A 500 -9.33 9.37 -13.12
N ARG A 501 -9.72 10.30 -14.01
CA ARG A 501 -8.84 11.35 -14.51
C ARG A 501 -8.44 12.33 -13.41
N SER A 502 -9.37 12.65 -12.52
CA SER A 502 -9.17 13.50 -11.36
C SER A 502 -8.23 12.85 -10.34
N THR A 503 -8.36 11.55 -10.09
CA THR A 503 -7.42 10.79 -9.26
C THR A 503 -6.06 10.69 -9.93
N ILE A 504 -5.97 10.40 -11.23
CA ILE A 504 -4.68 10.39 -11.97
C ILE A 504 -4.01 11.76 -11.91
N GLN A 505 -4.77 12.85 -12.12
CA GLN A 505 -4.25 14.21 -12.04
C GLN A 505 -3.78 14.56 -10.62
N ALA A 506 -4.55 14.18 -9.59
CA ALA A 506 -4.16 14.39 -8.20
C ALA A 506 -2.91 13.55 -7.85
N THR A 507 -2.86 12.28 -8.23
CA THR A 507 -1.70 11.39 -8.04
C THR A 507 -0.47 11.93 -8.76
N LEU A 508 -0.63 12.46 -9.98
CA LEU A 508 0.46 13.06 -10.74
C LEU A 508 0.98 14.34 -10.09
N VAL A 509 0.08 15.24 -9.64
CA VAL A 509 0.40 16.47 -8.90
C VAL A 509 1.21 16.14 -7.65
N VAL A 510 0.81 15.10 -6.93
CA VAL A 510 1.46 14.61 -5.71
C VAL A 510 2.82 14.01 -6.00
N ALA A 511 2.90 13.10 -6.98
CA ALA A 511 4.16 12.45 -7.35
C ALA A 511 5.20 13.49 -7.79
N ILE A 512 4.79 14.48 -8.58
CA ILE A 512 5.66 15.59 -9.02
C ILE A 512 6.06 16.48 -7.84
N SER A 513 5.13 16.80 -6.93
CA SER A 513 5.45 17.61 -5.74
C SER A 513 6.40 16.91 -4.77
N ALA A 514 6.24 15.59 -4.59
CA ALA A 514 7.13 14.75 -3.80
C ALA A 514 8.53 14.64 -4.44
N ALA A 515 8.60 14.45 -5.77
CA ALA A 515 9.85 14.47 -6.53
C ALA A 515 10.58 15.83 -6.40
N VAL A 516 9.86 16.95 -6.52
CA VAL A 516 10.41 18.31 -6.36
C VAL A 516 10.92 18.56 -4.94
N LEU A 517 10.21 18.08 -3.92
CA LEU A 517 10.67 18.16 -2.54
C LEU A 517 11.93 17.32 -2.30
N GLN A 518 11.97 16.10 -2.86
CA GLN A 518 13.14 15.22 -2.79
C GLN A 518 14.37 15.84 -3.49
N SER A 519 14.14 16.50 -4.62
CA SER A 519 15.19 17.25 -5.31
C SER A 519 15.71 18.43 -4.48
N ARG A 520 14.92 19.03 -3.59
CA ARG A 520 15.42 20.07 -2.69
C ARG A 520 16.38 19.50 -1.65
N SER A 521 16.07 18.33 -1.08
CA SER A 521 16.95 17.68 -0.11
C SER A 521 18.24 17.17 -0.75
N ASP A 522 18.16 16.64 -1.98
CA ASP A 522 19.33 16.04 -2.65
C ASP A 522 20.19 17.09 -3.40
N TYR A 523 19.64 18.27 -3.70
CA TYR A 523 20.33 19.35 -4.43
C TYR A 523 20.04 20.73 -3.79
N PRO A 524 20.77 21.12 -2.73
CA PRO A 524 20.54 22.38 -2.00
C PRO A 524 20.53 23.64 -2.88
N GLN A 525 21.31 23.64 -3.96
CA GLN A 525 21.36 24.70 -4.96
C GLN A 525 20.02 24.96 -5.70
N LEU A 526 19.03 24.08 -5.57
CA LEU A 526 17.69 24.21 -6.19
C LEU A 526 16.64 24.79 -5.24
N GLU A 527 17.03 25.30 -4.07
CA GLU A 527 16.10 25.83 -3.07
C GLU A 527 15.25 27.00 -3.59
N THR A 528 15.82 27.94 -4.35
CA THR A 528 15.05 29.07 -4.91
C THR A 528 14.02 28.64 -5.96
N PRO A 529 14.36 27.84 -6.99
CA PRO A 529 13.37 27.24 -7.90
C PRO A 529 12.27 26.44 -7.18
N TYR A 530 12.62 25.70 -6.13
CA TYR A 530 11.64 24.96 -5.31
C TYR A 530 10.58 25.88 -4.71
N TRP A 531 10.98 26.98 -4.08
CA TRP A 531 10.03 27.91 -3.44
C TRP A 531 9.11 28.56 -4.47
N ILE A 532 9.63 28.93 -5.64
CA ILE A 532 8.82 29.51 -6.73
C ILE A 532 7.81 28.51 -7.28
N PHE A 533 8.20 27.24 -7.43
CA PHE A 533 7.29 26.17 -7.82
C PHE A 533 6.16 25.98 -6.80
N GLN A 534 6.46 25.96 -5.50
CA GLN A 534 5.45 25.79 -4.45
C GLN A 534 4.49 27.00 -4.37
N ILE A 535 5.01 28.22 -4.44
CA ILE A 535 4.21 29.45 -4.41
C ILE A 535 3.27 29.51 -5.62
N SER A 536 3.75 29.18 -6.82
CA SER A 536 2.93 29.17 -8.04
C SER A 536 1.86 28.07 -8.02
N CYS A 537 2.19 26.87 -7.52
CA CYS A 537 1.21 25.80 -7.24
C CYS A 537 0.10 26.28 -6.29
N LEU A 538 0.49 26.92 -5.19
CA LEU A 538 -0.45 27.42 -4.18
C LEU A 538 -1.38 28.51 -4.72
N ALA A 539 -0.82 29.49 -5.44
CA ALA A 539 -1.58 30.57 -6.05
C ALA A 539 -2.60 30.04 -7.06
N ALA A 540 -2.19 29.15 -7.96
CA ALA A 540 -3.07 28.54 -8.94
C ALA A 540 -4.17 27.66 -8.30
N PHE A 541 -3.83 26.92 -7.24
CA PHE A 541 -4.81 26.13 -6.48
C PHE A 541 -5.85 27.00 -5.77
N ALA A 542 -5.43 28.11 -5.14
CA ALA A 542 -6.34 29.04 -4.49
C ALA A 542 -7.31 29.69 -5.50
N SER A 543 -6.81 30.13 -6.66
CA SER A 543 -7.65 30.64 -7.75
C SER A 543 -8.64 29.60 -8.28
N ALA A 544 -8.22 28.34 -8.39
CA ALA A 544 -9.07 27.21 -8.78
C ALA A 544 -10.21 26.96 -7.78
N CYS A 545 -9.91 26.96 -6.49
CA CYS A 545 -10.89 26.76 -5.43
C CYS A 545 -11.92 27.90 -5.36
N LEU A 546 -11.47 29.15 -5.50
CA LEU A 546 -12.36 30.32 -5.59
C LEU A 546 -13.32 30.21 -6.78
N PHE A 547 -12.81 29.79 -7.94
CA PHE A 547 -13.64 29.56 -9.13
C PHE A 547 -14.65 28.40 -8.94
N ALA A 548 -14.23 27.32 -8.28
CA ALA A 548 -15.11 26.18 -7.97
C ALA A 548 -16.22 26.53 -6.97
N MET A 549 -15.91 27.29 -5.91
CA MET A 549 -16.91 27.79 -4.95
C MET A 549 -17.95 28.68 -5.63
N TRP A 550 -17.51 29.57 -6.52
CA TRP A 550 -18.42 30.43 -7.28
C TRP A 550 -19.41 29.63 -8.14
N ARG A 551 -18.99 28.46 -8.64
CA ARG A 551 -19.79 27.56 -9.49
C ARG A 551 -20.72 26.60 -8.72
N ALA A 552 -20.58 26.48 -7.40
CA ALA A 552 -21.27 25.48 -6.58
C ALA A 552 -22.68 25.87 -6.09
N ARG A 553 -23.22 27.03 -6.51
CA ARG A 553 -24.59 27.45 -6.15
C ARG A 553 -25.63 26.47 -6.74
N PRO A 554 -26.65 26.03 -5.99
CA PRO A 554 -27.66 25.10 -6.53
C PRO A 554 -28.44 25.76 -7.67
N LYS A 555 -28.70 24.98 -8.73
CA LYS A 555 -29.50 25.46 -9.87
C LYS A 555 -30.98 25.58 -9.58
N ILE A 556 -31.49 24.73 -8.69
CA ILE A 556 -32.87 24.76 -8.23
C ILE A 556 -32.85 25.16 -6.75
N ASN A 557 -33.51 26.26 -6.41
CA ASN A 557 -33.57 26.76 -5.03
C ASN A 557 -35.02 26.81 -4.53
N ALA A 558 -35.22 26.82 -3.22
CA ALA A 558 -36.53 27.19 -2.69
C ALA A 558 -36.83 28.66 -3.07
N PHE A 559 -38.09 28.96 -3.37
CA PHE A 559 -38.50 30.32 -3.74
C PHE A 559 -38.39 31.29 -2.54
N SER A 560 -38.70 30.81 -1.33
CA SER A 560 -38.50 31.55 -0.08
C SER A 560 -37.65 30.77 0.94
N GLN A 561 -37.15 31.48 1.97
CA GLN A 561 -36.35 30.90 3.05
C GLN A 561 -37.15 29.98 3.99
N TYR A 562 -38.48 29.96 3.87
CA TYR A 562 -39.37 29.19 4.74
C TYR A 562 -39.51 27.72 4.33
N SER A 563 -38.94 27.32 3.18
CA SER A 563 -38.90 25.94 2.71
C SER A 563 -37.45 25.44 2.67
N PRO A 564 -36.87 24.99 3.81
CA PRO A 564 -35.47 24.56 3.87
C PRO A 564 -35.22 23.22 3.16
N VAL A 565 -36.27 22.41 2.94
CA VAL A 565 -36.15 21.07 2.35
C VAL A 565 -36.76 21.05 0.95
N LEU A 566 -35.91 20.85 -0.06
CA LEU A 566 -36.37 20.66 -1.43
C LEU A 566 -37.07 19.30 -1.58
N PRO A 567 -38.21 19.21 -2.31
CA PRO A 567 -38.84 17.94 -2.63
C PRO A 567 -37.89 17.04 -3.42
N GLN A 568 -38.05 15.73 -3.31
CA GLN A 568 -37.09 14.74 -3.81
C GLN A 568 -36.81 14.91 -5.32
N LYS A 569 -37.83 15.24 -6.11
CA LYS A 569 -37.73 15.55 -7.55
C LYS A 569 -36.75 16.70 -7.86
N ALA A 570 -36.80 17.77 -7.08
CA ALA A 570 -35.89 18.92 -7.20
C ALA A 570 -34.50 18.62 -6.63
N ALA A 571 -34.44 17.90 -5.50
CA ALA A 571 -33.19 17.49 -4.87
C ALA A 571 -32.36 16.58 -5.79
N LEU A 572 -32.98 15.58 -6.44
CA LEU A 572 -32.32 14.67 -7.38
C LEU A 572 -31.80 15.39 -8.63
N LEU A 573 -32.52 16.40 -9.12
CA LEU A 573 -32.04 17.26 -10.22
C LEU A 573 -30.84 18.11 -9.81
N ASN A 574 -30.83 18.67 -8.60
CA ASN A 574 -29.63 19.33 -8.07
C ASN A 574 -28.46 18.34 -7.91
N ILE A 575 -28.72 17.08 -7.53
CA ILE A 575 -27.68 16.04 -7.48
C ILE A 575 -27.18 15.72 -8.90
N ALA A 576 -28.03 15.66 -9.91
CA ALA A 576 -27.64 15.48 -11.31
C ALA A 576 -26.79 16.65 -11.84
N ASP A 577 -27.14 17.90 -11.50
CA ASP A 577 -26.33 19.08 -11.84
C ASP A 577 -24.98 19.10 -11.13
N GLN A 578 -24.98 18.69 -9.86
CA GLN A 578 -23.77 18.45 -9.10
C GLN A 578 -22.91 17.34 -9.71
N ARG A 579 -23.52 16.34 -10.35
CA ARG A 579 -22.88 15.34 -11.22
C ARG A 579 -22.65 15.87 -12.64
N GLY A 580 -22.64 17.19 -12.84
CA GLY A 580 -22.28 17.92 -14.06
C GLY A 580 -23.17 17.68 -15.28
N TYR A 581 -24.35 17.11 -15.10
CA TYR A 581 -25.36 17.03 -16.16
C TYR A 581 -26.05 18.38 -16.33
N ARG A 582 -26.49 18.68 -17.55
CA ARG A 582 -27.23 19.92 -17.79
C ARG A 582 -28.63 19.77 -17.20
N VAL A 583 -28.91 20.55 -16.18
CA VAL A 583 -30.25 20.73 -15.60
C VAL A 583 -30.71 22.17 -15.82
N GLN A 584 -32.01 22.37 -16.03
CA GLN A 584 -32.61 23.70 -16.15
C GLN A 584 -32.67 24.37 -14.76
N PRO A 585 -32.25 25.64 -14.64
CA PRO A 585 -32.42 26.37 -13.39
C PRO A 585 -33.91 26.51 -13.07
N GLY A 586 -34.24 26.59 -11.79
CA GLY A 586 -35.64 26.69 -11.38
C GLY A 586 -35.79 27.04 -9.91
N PHE A 587 -37.03 27.03 -9.46
CA PHE A 587 -37.34 27.21 -8.06
C PHE A 587 -38.56 26.39 -7.64
N VAL A 588 -38.59 26.03 -6.37
CA VAL A 588 -39.70 25.28 -5.76
C VAL A 588 -40.59 26.25 -5.02
N VAL A 589 -41.90 26.15 -5.25
CA VAL A 589 -42.93 27.01 -4.69
C VAL A 589 -43.86 26.17 -3.81
N GLN A 590 -44.09 26.61 -2.58
CA GLN A 590 -45.11 26.07 -1.68
C GLN A 590 -46.33 26.99 -1.63
N ARG A 591 -47.43 26.54 -1.01
CA ARG A 591 -48.67 27.33 -0.91
C ARG A 591 -48.46 28.72 -0.28
N VAL A 592 -47.56 28.80 0.70
CA VAL A 592 -47.18 30.07 1.38
C VAL A 592 -46.49 31.08 0.46
N ASP A 593 -45.91 30.63 -0.64
CA ASP A 593 -45.10 31.46 -1.56
C ASP A 593 -45.93 32.13 -2.67
N ILE A 594 -47.17 31.68 -2.90
CA ILE A 594 -48.04 32.16 -3.99
C ILE A 594 -48.18 33.70 -4.00
N PRO A 595 -48.44 34.39 -2.87
CA PRO A 595 -48.57 35.85 -2.87
C PRO A 595 -47.30 36.61 -3.26
N ALA A 596 -46.12 36.00 -3.02
CA ALA A 596 -44.83 36.54 -3.42
C ALA A 596 -44.52 36.20 -4.89
N LEU A 597 -44.96 35.04 -5.37
CA LEU A 597 -44.82 34.61 -6.76
C LEU A 597 -45.55 35.53 -7.74
N HIS A 598 -46.77 35.99 -7.41
CA HIS A 598 -47.50 36.98 -8.22
C HIS A 598 -46.72 38.29 -8.47
N ARG A 599 -45.74 38.60 -7.61
CA ARG A 599 -44.90 39.81 -7.71
C ARG A 599 -43.55 39.55 -8.36
N ALA A 600 -43.22 38.30 -8.70
CA ALA A 600 -41.93 37.93 -9.26
C ALA A 600 -41.85 38.22 -10.77
N LYS A 601 -40.78 38.89 -11.21
CA LYS A 601 -40.51 39.12 -12.63
C LYS A 601 -39.68 37.97 -13.22
N LEU A 602 -40.33 37.08 -13.95
CA LEU A 602 -39.71 35.92 -14.60
C LEU A 602 -39.30 36.25 -16.05
N ARG A 603 -38.09 35.86 -16.46
CA ARG A 603 -37.43 36.33 -17.71
C ARG A 603 -37.58 35.40 -18.94
N GLY A 604 -38.38 34.34 -18.85
CA GLY A 604 -38.59 33.35 -19.93
C GLY A 604 -39.93 33.48 -20.65
N SER A 605 -40.01 32.99 -21.89
CA SER A 605 -41.24 32.99 -22.71
C SER A 605 -42.19 31.83 -22.39
N SER A 606 -41.68 30.70 -21.89
CA SER A 606 -42.49 29.53 -21.51
C SER A 606 -41.84 28.77 -20.37
N TYR A 607 -42.68 28.33 -19.43
CA TYR A 607 -42.28 27.59 -18.23
C TYR A 607 -43.06 26.28 -18.14
N ILE A 608 -42.51 25.33 -17.39
CA ILE A 608 -43.22 24.14 -16.96
C ILE A 608 -43.37 24.19 -15.44
N VAL A 609 -44.61 24.03 -14.98
CA VAL A 609 -44.98 23.88 -13.58
C VAL A 609 -45.24 22.40 -13.36
N ARG A 610 -44.39 21.76 -12.56
CA ARG A 610 -44.42 20.32 -12.30
C ARG A 610 -44.88 20.05 -10.88
N SER A 611 -45.74 19.06 -10.73
CA SER A 611 -46.00 18.42 -9.45
C SER A 611 -44.73 17.77 -8.91
N ALA A 612 -44.45 18.00 -7.63
CA ALA A 612 -43.35 17.37 -6.89
C ALA A 612 -43.85 16.97 -5.49
N MET A 613 -44.32 15.73 -5.36
CA MET A 613 -44.73 15.17 -4.08
C MET A 613 -43.50 14.87 -3.21
N VAL A 614 -43.62 15.01 -1.88
CA VAL A 614 -42.48 14.91 -0.96
C VAL A 614 -41.80 13.53 -1.00
N ASP A 615 -42.58 12.45 -1.17
CA ASP A 615 -42.10 11.05 -1.19
C ASP A 615 -42.19 10.36 -2.59
N GLU A 616 -42.48 11.11 -3.66
CA GLU A 616 -42.75 10.59 -5.03
C GLU A 616 -41.67 9.62 -5.56
N ALA A 617 -40.41 9.82 -5.16
CA ALA A 617 -39.28 9.06 -5.69
C ALA A 617 -38.82 7.91 -4.78
N LYS A 618 -39.53 7.57 -3.70
CA LYS A 618 -39.29 6.32 -2.96
C LYS A 618 -40.00 5.11 -3.57
N ASP A 619 -41.09 5.35 -4.29
CA ASP A 619 -41.87 4.32 -4.99
C ASP A 619 -42.46 4.93 -6.29
N HIS A 620 -41.58 5.22 -7.25
CA HIS A 620 -41.93 5.94 -8.48
C HIS A 620 -43.05 5.25 -9.28
N ASN A 621 -43.11 3.92 -9.23
CA ASN A 621 -44.07 3.14 -10.00
C ASN A 621 -45.52 3.29 -9.48
N SER A 622 -45.73 3.83 -8.27
CA SER A 622 -47.05 4.09 -7.70
C SER A 622 -47.50 5.55 -7.80
N THR A 623 -46.62 6.49 -8.21
CA THR A 623 -46.91 7.93 -8.25
C THR A 623 -46.68 8.60 -9.61
N ALA A 624 -46.09 7.89 -10.58
CA ALA A 624 -45.82 8.39 -11.91
C ALA A 624 -47.09 8.90 -12.63
N GLY A 625 -47.05 10.14 -13.12
CA GLY A 625 -48.14 10.70 -13.94
C GLY A 625 -49.49 10.92 -13.22
N ILE A 626 -49.57 10.77 -11.89
CA ILE A 626 -50.82 10.95 -11.13
C ILE A 626 -51.22 12.42 -11.04
N TYR A 627 -50.25 13.30 -10.78
CA TYR A 627 -50.50 14.73 -10.58
C TYR A 627 -50.13 15.55 -11.82
N PRO A 628 -50.91 16.59 -12.15
CA PRO A 628 -50.76 17.30 -13.40
C PRO A 628 -49.44 18.09 -13.48
N SER A 629 -48.94 18.24 -14.71
CA SER A 629 -47.85 19.16 -15.05
C SER A 629 -48.29 20.05 -16.20
N PHE A 630 -48.08 21.36 -16.09
CA PHE A 630 -48.57 22.34 -17.05
C PHE A 630 -47.41 23.07 -17.71
N VAL A 631 -47.47 23.20 -19.04
CA VAL A 631 -46.64 24.17 -19.77
C VAL A 631 -47.44 25.46 -19.87
N CYS A 632 -46.87 26.58 -19.44
CA CYS A 632 -47.58 27.85 -19.38
C CYS A 632 -46.67 29.05 -19.69
N SER A 633 -47.30 30.21 -19.95
CA SER A 633 -46.58 31.48 -20.04
C SER A 633 -46.14 31.96 -18.66
N SER A 634 -45.28 32.98 -18.59
CA SER A 634 -44.83 33.53 -17.31
C SER A 634 -45.96 34.15 -16.47
N ALA A 635 -47.02 34.64 -17.13
CA ALA A 635 -48.16 35.29 -16.46
C ALA A 635 -49.04 34.26 -15.72
N ASP A 636 -49.16 33.04 -16.26
CA ASP A 636 -50.09 32.02 -15.75
C ASP A 636 -49.46 31.13 -14.66
N ILE A 637 -48.17 31.29 -14.36
CA ILE A 637 -47.44 30.43 -13.41
C ILE A 637 -48.13 30.40 -12.03
N PRO A 638 -48.54 31.53 -11.41
CA PRO A 638 -49.18 31.49 -10.11
C PRO A 638 -50.45 30.63 -10.09
N ASP A 639 -51.31 30.77 -11.10
CA ASP A 639 -52.57 30.02 -11.20
C ASP A 639 -52.32 28.53 -11.45
N ARG A 640 -51.31 28.19 -12.27
CA ARG A 640 -50.92 26.80 -12.50
C ARG A 640 -50.27 26.16 -11.27
N VAL A 641 -49.51 26.92 -10.49
CA VAL A 641 -48.98 26.46 -9.20
C VAL A 641 -50.11 26.20 -8.22
N ALA A 642 -51.09 27.11 -8.12
CA ALA A 642 -52.27 26.90 -7.28
C ALA A 642 -53.02 25.62 -7.67
N GLY A 643 -53.27 25.41 -8.96
CA GLY A 643 -53.94 24.19 -9.44
C GLY A 643 -53.19 22.89 -9.15
N VAL A 644 -51.85 22.89 -9.19
CA VAL A 644 -51.04 21.72 -8.77
C VAL A 644 -51.16 21.46 -7.27
N LEU A 645 -51.13 22.51 -6.46
CA LEU A 645 -51.22 22.39 -5.00
C LEU A 645 -52.63 21.99 -4.55
N ASP A 646 -53.68 22.49 -5.21
CA ASP A 646 -55.06 22.09 -4.95
C ASP A 646 -55.29 20.59 -5.23
N ALA A 647 -54.61 20.03 -6.25
CA ALA A 647 -54.66 18.60 -6.55
C ALA A 647 -54.01 17.73 -5.45
N PHE A 648 -52.96 18.23 -4.78
CA PHE A 648 -52.36 17.56 -3.63
C PHE A 648 -53.28 17.61 -2.40
N ASP A 649 -53.90 18.76 -2.13
CA ASP A 649 -54.83 18.93 -1.02
C ASP A 649 -56.07 18.03 -1.17
N LEU A 650 -56.60 17.90 -2.40
CA LEU A 650 -57.71 17.00 -2.70
C LEU A 650 -57.36 15.52 -2.45
N ALA A 651 -56.11 15.15 -2.71
CA ALA A 651 -55.59 13.79 -2.48
C ALA A 651 -55.09 13.56 -1.05
N GLY A 652 -55.12 14.58 -0.18
CA GLY A 652 -54.67 14.48 1.21
C GLY A 652 -53.16 14.23 1.37
N VAL A 653 -52.34 14.70 0.44
CA VAL A 653 -50.88 14.50 0.44
C VAL A 653 -50.11 15.82 0.43
N GLU A 654 -48.91 15.81 1.02
CA GLU A 654 -48.02 16.98 0.98
C GLU A 654 -47.22 17.03 -0.33
N GLY A 655 -47.21 18.20 -0.98
CA GLY A 655 -46.48 18.41 -2.22
C GLY A 655 -46.10 19.87 -2.46
N ALA A 656 -45.24 20.07 -3.45
CA ALA A 656 -44.80 21.38 -3.90
C ALA A 656 -44.84 21.48 -5.43
N ALA A 657 -44.77 22.72 -5.95
CA ALA A 657 -44.68 22.95 -7.38
C ALA A 657 -43.25 23.33 -7.77
N LEU A 658 -42.65 22.59 -8.71
CA LEU A 658 -41.35 22.90 -9.30
C LEU A 658 -41.55 23.71 -10.58
N VAL A 659 -41.04 24.94 -10.61
CA VAL A 659 -41.12 25.85 -11.76
C VAL A 659 -39.77 25.91 -12.47
N GLN A 660 -39.74 25.55 -13.75
CA GLN A 660 -38.54 25.57 -14.59
C GLN A 660 -38.84 26.16 -15.97
N PRO A 661 -37.87 26.80 -16.65
CA PRO A 661 -38.00 27.15 -18.06
C PRO A 661 -38.29 25.89 -18.90
N TYR A 662 -39.24 25.99 -19.83
CA TYR A 662 -39.55 24.87 -20.71
C TYR A 662 -38.37 24.58 -21.65
N CYS A 663 -37.93 23.32 -21.69
CA CYS A 663 -36.79 22.91 -22.51
C CYS A 663 -37.27 22.53 -23.91
N ASN A 664 -37.17 23.44 -24.89
CA ASN A 664 -37.47 23.13 -26.28
C ASN A 664 -36.32 22.31 -26.91
N ALA A 665 -36.58 21.04 -27.22
CA ALA A 665 -35.58 20.07 -27.67
C ALA A 665 -36.04 19.33 -28.95
N ALA A 666 -35.09 18.71 -29.65
CA ALA A 666 -35.39 17.98 -30.88
C ALA A 666 -35.99 16.60 -30.60
N TRP A 667 -35.56 15.98 -29.49
CA TRP A 667 -36.04 14.68 -29.05
C TRP A 667 -36.20 14.70 -27.54
N TYR A 668 -37.26 14.07 -27.05
CA TYR A 668 -37.46 13.73 -25.65
C TYR A 668 -37.31 12.24 -25.50
N GLY A 669 -36.92 11.78 -24.32
CA GLY A 669 -36.75 10.37 -24.08
C GLY A 669 -36.82 10.01 -22.62
N VAL A 670 -37.13 8.74 -22.39
CA VAL A 670 -37.07 8.12 -21.08
C VAL A 670 -36.15 6.92 -21.20
N ILE A 671 -35.20 6.85 -20.28
CA ILE A 671 -34.30 5.71 -20.16
C ILE A 671 -34.53 5.08 -18.80
N GLN A 672 -34.76 3.79 -18.79
CA GLN A 672 -35.11 3.05 -17.59
C GLN A 672 -34.37 1.72 -17.56
N LEU A 673 -34.08 1.31 -16.34
CA LEU A 673 -33.69 -0.06 -16.05
C LEU A 673 -34.95 -0.91 -16.12
N GLN A 674 -34.86 -2.10 -16.72
CA GLN A 674 -35.98 -3.01 -16.87
C GLN A 674 -35.66 -4.36 -16.24
N SER A 675 -36.59 -4.81 -15.40
CA SER A 675 -36.55 -6.06 -14.67
C SER A 675 -37.50 -7.01 -15.39
N ASN A 676 -36.96 -7.74 -16.35
CA ASN A 676 -37.64 -8.90 -16.91
C ASN A 676 -36.98 -10.15 -16.37
N ASP A 677 -37.69 -11.27 -16.37
CA ASP A 677 -37.20 -12.61 -16.04
C ASP A 677 -35.99 -13.09 -16.88
N LYS A 678 -35.47 -12.26 -17.80
CA LYS A 678 -34.49 -12.64 -18.84
C LYS A 678 -33.17 -11.86 -18.86
N CYS A 679 -33.04 -10.67 -18.24
CA CYS A 679 -31.76 -9.94 -18.11
C CYS A 679 -31.96 -8.53 -17.53
N SER A 680 -30.91 -7.91 -16.93
CA SER A 680 -30.86 -6.47 -16.70
C SER A 680 -30.63 -5.73 -18.02
N LEU A 681 -31.70 -5.33 -18.66
CA LEU A 681 -31.65 -4.48 -19.85
C LEU A 681 -31.92 -3.04 -19.46
N VAL A 682 -31.27 -2.15 -20.20
CA VAL A 682 -31.61 -0.73 -20.22
C VAL A 682 -32.46 -0.52 -21.46
N ILE A 683 -33.67 -0.01 -21.26
CA ILE A 683 -34.52 0.44 -22.36
C ILE A 683 -34.46 1.95 -22.42
N CYS A 684 -34.30 2.47 -23.63
CA CYS A 684 -34.38 3.89 -23.91
C CYS A 684 -35.36 4.12 -25.06
N ASP A 685 -36.48 4.78 -24.75
CA ASP A 685 -37.43 5.24 -25.77
C ASP A 685 -37.21 6.73 -26.04
N ILE A 686 -37.24 7.13 -27.31
CA ILE A 686 -37.14 8.53 -27.74
C ILE A 686 -38.22 8.88 -28.77
N GLY A 687 -38.66 10.13 -28.78
CA GLY A 687 -39.71 10.62 -29.66
C GLY A 687 -40.05 12.08 -29.37
N THR A 688 -41.27 12.50 -29.70
CA THR A 688 -41.81 13.74 -29.14
C THR A 688 -42.13 13.56 -27.66
N ALA A 689 -42.39 14.65 -26.92
CA ALA A 689 -42.72 14.55 -25.50
C ALA A 689 -43.98 13.69 -25.26
N GLU A 690 -44.99 13.85 -26.10
CA GLU A 690 -46.28 13.14 -26.06
C GLU A 690 -46.13 11.65 -26.46
N ASP A 691 -45.24 11.32 -27.39
CA ASP A 691 -45.03 9.92 -27.79
C ASP A 691 -44.44 9.06 -26.67
N VAL A 692 -43.53 9.62 -25.87
CA VAL A 692 -42.72 8.85 -24.90
C VAL A 692 -43.29 8.89 -23.49
N THR A 693 -43.66 10.08 -22.98
CA THR A 693 -44.07 10.21 -21.57
C THR A 693 -45.56 9.91 -21.35
N SER A 694 -46.45 10.45 -22.19
CA SER A 694 -47.89 10.13 -22.15
C SER A 694 -48.27 8.88 -22.95
N GLY A 695 -47.40 8.39 -23.85
CA GLY A 695 -47.59 7.14 -24.57
C GLY A 695 -48.69 7.19 -25.65
N GLU A 696 -48.96 8.38 -26.18
CA GLU A 696 -50.04 8.62 -27.16
C GLU A 696 -49.65 8.24 -28.60
N GLY A 697 -48.35 8.22 -28.91
CA GLY A 697 -47.82 7.88 -30.23
C GLY A 697 -46.78 6.76 -30.19
N ALA A 698 -46.03 6.61 -31.29
CA ALA A 698 -45.02 5.56 -31.41
C ALA A 698 -43.62 6.13 -31.08
N ALA A 699 -42.96 5.54 -30.07
CA ALA A 699 -41.60 5.90 -29.72
C ALA A 699 -40.57 5.00 -30.41
N GLN A 700 -39.39 5.54 -30.71
CA GLN A 700 -38.24 4.74 -31.13
C GLN A 700 -37.59 4.11 -29.90
N SER A 701 -37.62 2.78 -29.82
CA SER A 701 -37.07 2.03 -28.69
C SER A 701 -35.66 1.50 -28.97
N PHE A 702 -34.78 1.65 -27.99
CA PHE A 702 -33.44 1.07 -27.97
C PHE A 702 -33.26 0.21 -26.73
N GLU A 703 -32.60 -0.93 -26.91
CA GLU A 703 -32.33 -1.88 -25.85
C GLU A 703 -30.84 -2.23 -25.87
N PHE A 704 -30.23 -2.25 -24.69
CA PHE A 704 -28.85 -2.67 -24.52
C PHE A 704 -28.61 -3.15 -23.07
N PRO A 705 -27.61 -4.01 -22.84
CA PRO A 705 -27.35 -4.53 -21.51
C PRO A 705 -26.81 -3.46 -20.55
N LEU A 706 -27.21 -3.57 -19.28
CA LEU A 706 -26.88 -2.61 -18.21
C LEU A 706 -25.38 -2.30 -18.07
N TRP A 707 -24.53 -3.31 -18.25
CA TRP A 707 -23.07 -3.18 -18.07
C TRP A 707 -22.34 -2.58 -19.28
N ASP A 708 -23.04 -2.22 -20.35
CA ASP A 708 -22.43 -1.82 -21.63
C ASP A 708 -23.07 -0.57 -22.25
N ALA A 709 -23.28 0.47 -21.45
CA ALA A 709 -23.80 1.75 -21.91
C ALA A 709 -22.95 2.38 -23.05
N GLU A 710 -21.67 2.02 -23.18
CA GLU A 710 -20.79 2.50 -24.26
C GLU A 710 -21.15 1.89 -25.63
N ARG A 711 -21.66 0.65 -25.66
CA ARG A 711 -22.21 0.04 -26.89
C ARG A 711 -23.62 0.52 -27.23
N ALA A 712 -24.26 1.32 -26.36
CA ALA A 712 -25.52 1.95 -26.70
C ALA A 712 -25.39 2.75 -28.02
N PRO A 713 -26.46 2.77 -28.85
CA PRO A 713 -26.49 3.53 -30.09
C PRO A 713 -26.07 4.98 -29.86
N LYS A 714 -25.32 5.55 -30.80
CA LYS A 714 -24.74 6.92 -30.66
C LYS A 714 -25.78 7.97 -30.25
N LEU A 715 -27.03 7.81 -30.69
CA LEU A 715 -28.14 8.71 -30.41
C LEU A 715 -28.52 8.76 -28.92
N VAL A 716 -28.51 7.62 -28.23
CA VAL A 716 -28.95 7.49 -26.82
C VAL A 716 -27.80 7.24 -25.83
N ARG A 717 -26.57 7.09 -26.33
CA ARG A 717 -25.38 6.80 -25.51
C ARG A 717 -25.17 7.77 -24.36
N ASN A 718 -25.36 9.08 -24.59
CA ASN A 718 -25.20 10.07 -23.53
C ASN A 718 -26.21 9.87 -22.40
N ALA A 719 -27.45 9.48 -22.71
CA ALA A 719 -28.48 9.17 -21.73
C ALA A 719 -28.15 7.85 -20.99
N ALA A 720 -27.66 6.83 -21.72
CA ALA A 720 -27.19 5.57 -21.14
C ALA A 720 -26.08 5.78 -20.09
N LEU A 721 -25.08 6.60 -20.44
CA LEU A 721 -23.99 6.95 -19.53
C LEU A 721 -24.48 7.80 -18.34
N ALA A 722 -25.51 8.64 -18.53
CA ALA A 722 -26.10 9.41 -17.45
C ALA A 722 -26.86 8.54 -16.44
N LEU A 723 -27.69 7.61 -16.93
CA LEU A 723 -28.36 6.62 -16.08
C LEU A 723 -27.34 5.78 -15.32
N GLN A 724 -26.30 5.32 -16.01
CA GLN A 724 -25.24 4.55 -15.40
C GLN A 724 -24.53 5.30 -14.26
N ASP A 725 -24.18 6.57 -14.40
CA ASP A 725 -23.56 7.35 -13.30
C ASP A 725 -24.54 7.56 -12.14
N LEU A 726 -25.79 7.92 -12.45
CA LEU A 726 -26.80 8.25 -11.46
C LEU A 726 -27.37 7.01 -10.72
N THR A 727 -27.20 5.79 -11.22
CA THR A 727 -27.51 4.56 -10.44
C THR A 727 -26.85 4.54 -9.07
N THR A 728 -25.68 5.17 -8.91
CA THR A 728 -24.95 5.24 -7.62
C THR A 728 -25.70 5.98 -6.51
N ILE A 729 -26.72 6.76 -6.86
CA ILE A 729 -27.62 7.42 -5.90
C ILE A 729 -29.01 6.78 -5.90
N GLY A 730 -29.13 5.57 -6.46
CA GLY A 730 -30.38 4.82 -6.54
C GLY A 730 -31.16 5.00 -7.84
N ALA A 731 -30.67 5.76 -8.84
CA ALA A 731 -31.48 6.08 -10.02
C ALA A 731 -31.79 4.85 -10.88
N CYS A 732 -33.07 4.64 -11.16
CA CYS A 732 -33.58 3.56 -12.02
C CYS A 732 -34.24 4.08 -13.31
N VAL A 733 -34.72 5.33 -13.32
CA VAL A 733 -35.35 5.98 -14.48
C VAL A 733 -34.85 7.42 -14.61
N ILE A 734 -34.61 7.85 -15.85
CA ILE A 734 -34.29 9.24 -16.20
C ILE A 734 -35.15 9.68 -17.36
N GLU A 735 -35.81 10.82 -17.20
CA GLU A 735 -36.38 11.58 -18.32
C GLU A 735 -35.37 12.62 -18.79
N PHE A 736 -35.20 12.73 -20.11
CA PHE A 736 -34.20 13.61 -20.69
C PHE A 736 -34.66 14.24 -22.01
N ALA A 737 -33.93 15.28 -22.40
CA ALA A 737 -34.08 15.95 -23.68
C ALA A 737 -32.74 15.99 -24.42
N LEU A 738 -32.79 15.79 -25.74
CA LEU A 738 -31.66 15.92 -26.65
C LEU A 738 -31.87 17.09 -27.61
N SER A 739 -30.91 18.02 -27.61
CA SER A 739 -30.84 19.05 -28.65
C SER A 739 -30.46 18.45 -30.01
N ARG A 740 -30.66 19.20 -31.11
CA ARG A 740 -30.21 18.82 -32.47
C ARG A 740 -28.71 18.48 -32.56
N ARG A 741 -27.89 19.03 -31.66
CA ARG A 741 -26.44 18.76 -31.57
C ARG A 741 -26.08 17.60 -30.62
N GLY A 742 -27.06 16.82 -30.17
CA GLY A 742 -26.86 15.68 -29.26
C GLY A 742 -26.53 16.02 -27.81
N ARG A 743 -26.65 17.30 -27.40
CA ARG A 743 -26.48 17.68 -25.98
C ARG A 743 -27.67 17.20 -25.15
N LEU A 744 -27.36 16.43 -24.10
CA LEU A 744 -28.28 15.89 -23.10
C LEU A 744 -28.63 16.95 -22.05
N THR A 745 -29.92 17.06 -21.75
CA THR A 745 -30.47 17.80 -20.60
C THR A 745 -31.30 16.84 -19.77
N ILE A 746 -30.99 16.71 -18.48
CA ILE A 746 -31.75 15.85 -17.56
C ILE A 746 -32.99 16.62 -17.11
N LEU A 747 -34.15 16.01 -17.32
CA LEU A 747 -35.45 16.59 -17.00
C LEU A 747 -36.00 16.04 -15.69
N GLN A 748 -35.81 14.75 -15.41
CA GLN A 748 -36.25 14.11 -14.18
C GLN A 748 -35.36 12.89 -13.87
N VAL A 749 -35.19 12.57 -12.59
CA VAL A 749 -34.48 11.38 -12.11
C VAL A 749 -35.36 10.73 -11.05
N ASN A 750 -35.59 9.42 -11.17
CA ASN A 750 -36.36 8.63 -10.20
C ASN A 750 -35.48 7.52 -9.64
N ILE A 751 -35.65 7.16 -8.37
CA ILE A 751 -34.80 6.21 -7.66
C ILE A 751 -35.58 5.00 -7.12
N GLU A 752 -34.92 3.86 -7.00
CA GLU A 752 -35.44 2.64 -6.39
C GLU A 752 -34.28 1.90 -5.69
N ASN A 753 -34.23 1.94 -4.35
CA ASN A 753 -33.03 1.55 -3.59
C ASN A 753 -32.68 0.06 -3.71
N THR A 754 -33.65 -0.83 -3.58
CA THR A 754 -33.47 -2.29 -3.64
C THR A 754 -32.93 -2.73 -4.99
N ARG A 755 -33.56 -2.22 -6.04
CA ARG A 755 -33.24 -2.53 -7.43
C ARG A 755 -31.88 -1.98 -7.85
N ALA A 756 -31.59 -0.72 -7.54
CA ALA A 756 -30.32 -0.09 -7.85
C ALA A 756 -29.15 -0.84 -7.18
N CYS A 757 -29.33 -1.36 -5.95
CA CYS A 757 -28.30 -2.15 -5.28
C CYS A 757 -27.95 -3.43 -6.05
N ALA A 758 -28.95 -4.22 -6.48
CA ALA A 758 -28.70 -5.45 -7.25
C ALA A 758 -28.00 -5.14 -8.59
N GLU A 759 -28.42 -4.09 -9.28
CA GLU A 759 -27.88 -3.65 -10.56
C GLU A 759 -26.44 -3.11 -10.44
N ILE A 760 -26.14 -2.37 -9.36
CA ILE A 760 -24.78 -1.95 -9.01
C ILE A 760 -23.89 -3.17 -8.79
N ARG A 761 -24.38 -4.19 -8.07
CA ARG A 761 -23.64 -5.44 -7.83
C ARG A 761 -23.34 -6.17 -9.14
N LEU A 762 -24.34 -6.36 -10.00
CA LEU A 762 -24.15 -6.99 -11.32
C LEU A 762 -23.12 -6.24 -12.17
N ARG A 763 -23.22 -4.91 -12.22
CA ARG A 763 -22.26 -4.08 -12.95
C ARG A 763 -20.85 -4.18 -12.38
N GLY A 764 -20.73 -4.15 -11.05
CA GLY A 764 -19.44 -4.34 -10.37
C GLY A 764 -18.82 -5.71 -10.69
N ALA A 765 -19.65 -6.73 -10.85
CA ALA A 765 -19.23 -8.09 -11.15
C ALA A 765 -19.08 -8.39 -12.65
N ALA A 766 -19.54 -7.52 -13.56
CA ALA A 766 -19.66 -7.84 -15.00
C ALA A 766 -18.36 -8.32 -15.65
N ASN A 767 -17.21 -7.79 -15.23
CA ASN A 767 -15.90 -8.16 -15.76
C ASN A 767 -15.15 -9.18 -14.90
N ILE A 768 -15.73 -9.61 -13.78
CA ILE A 768 -15.16 -10.67 -12.94
C ILE A 768 -15.28 -11.97 -13.72
N ARG A 769 -14.14 -12.67 -13.83
CA ARG A 769 -14.11 -14.01 -14.40
C ARG A 769 -14.66 -14.98 -13.39
N VAL A 770 -15.54 -15.85 -13.86
CA VAL A 770 -16.21 -16.85 -13.06
C VAL A 770 -16.18 -18.21 -13.73
N VAL A 771 -16.30 -19.24 -12.91
CA VAL A 771 -16.59 -20.62 -13.30
C VAL A 771 -17.83 -21.02 -12.54
N GLU A 772 -18.72 -21.77 -13.17
CA GLU A 772 -19.93 -22.21 -12.52
C GLU A 772 -19.67 -23.33 -11.51
N VAL A 773 -20.33 -23.22 -10.35
CA VAL A 773 -20.38 -24.30 -9.36
C VAL A 773 -21.51 -25.22 -9.81
N ILE A 774 -21.17 -26.49 -10.11
CA ILE A 774 -21.81 -27.47 -11.04
C ILE A 774 -23.33 -27.74 -10.87
N THR A 775 -24.08 -27.00 -10.05
CA THR A 775 -25.50 -27.26 -9.79
C THR A 775 -26.35 -26.00 -9.65
N ALA A 776 -27.46 -26.01 -10.38
CA ALA A 776 -28.56 -25.05 -10.29
C ALA A 776 -29.47 -25.39 -9.08
N HIS A 777 -29.96 -24.35 -8.39
CA HIS A 777 -30.93 -24.45 -7.30
C HIS A 777 -32.37 -24.37 -7.81
N ALA A 778 -33.35 -24.66 -6.94
CA ALA A 778 -34.76 -24.52 -7.26
C ALA A 778 -35.16 -23.05 -7.53
N ASP A 779 -34.57 -22.12 -6.79
CA ASP A 779 -34.90 -20.70 -6.84
C ASP A 779 -33.68 -19.80 -6.52
N ALA A 780 -33.85 -18.50 -6.76
CA ALA A 780 -32.80 -17.50 -6.59
C ALA A 780 -32.42 -17.23 -5.13
N LEU A 781 -33.37 -17.35 -4.20
CA LEU A 781 -33.13 -17.18 -2.77
C LEU A 781 -32.28 -18.34 -2.23
N SER A 782 -32.59 -19.57 -2.63
CA SER A 782 -31.84 -20.77 -2.30
C SER A 782 -30.39 -20.67 -2.78
N ALA A 783 -30.17 -20.26 -4.03
CA ALA A 783 -28.82 -19.99 -4.55
C ALA A 783 -28.08 -18.89 -3.77
N ALA A 784 -28.78 -17.80 -3.41
CA ALA A 784 -28.22 -16.69 -2.65
C ALA A 784 -27.79 -17.11 -1.23
N ILE A 785 -28.64 -17.87 -0.51
CA ILE A 785 -28.37 -18.38 0.83
C ILE A 785 -27.14 -19.28 0.81
N VAL A 786 -27.08 -20.24 -0.10
CA VAL A 786 -25.93 -21.15 -0.15
C VAL A 786 -24.65 -20.41 -0.57
N SER A 787 -24.76 -19.39 -1.43
CA SER A 787 -23.63 -18.52 -1.76
C SER A 787 -23.14 -17.70 -0.56
N ALA A 788 -24.06 -17.25 0.31
CA ALA A 788 -23.75 -16.47 1.51
C ALA A 788 -22.94 -17.26 2.55
N LEU A 789 -23.04 -18.59 2.54
CA LEU A 789 -22.25 -19.48 3.41
C LEU A 789 -20.75 -19.50 3.05
N ALA A 790 -20.37 -18.98 1.87
CA ALA A 790 -18.99 -18.84 1.45
C ALA A 790 -18.48 -17.40 1.63
N PRO A 791 -17.19 -17.21 1.96
CA PRO A 791 -16.62 -15.88 2.24
C PRO A 791 -16.39 -15.03 0.97
N GLY A 792 -17.46 -14.58 0.32
CA GLY A 792 -17.43 -13.57 -0.76
C GLY A 792 -16.84 -14.04 -2.10
N HIS A 793 -16.52 -15.33 -2.25
CA HIS A 793 -15.94 -15.90 -3.48
C HIS A 793 -16.96 -16.60 -4.37
N ILE A 794 -18.15 -16.87 -3.83
CA ILE A 794 -19.26 -17.45 -4.56
C ILE A 794 -20.36 -16.40 -4.62
N VAL A 795 -20.86 -16.18 -5.83
CA VAL A 795 -22.00 -15.30 -6.08
C VAL A 795 -23.09 -16.09 -6.78
N ALA A 796 -24.33 -15.74 -6.49
CA ALA A 796 -25.47 -16.24 -7.22
C ALA A 796 -25.79 -15.30 -8.39
N TYR A 797 -26.31 -15.88 -9.47
CA TYR A 797 -27.02 -15.17 -10.52
C TYR A 797 -28.25 -16.00 -10.90
N GLY A 798 -29.42 -15.51 -10.49
CA GLY A 798 -30.65 -16.30 -10.51
C GLY A 798 -30.50 -17.54 -9.64
N HIS A 799 -30.84 -18.70 -10.18
CA HIS A 799 -30.75 -20.00 -9.51
C HIS A 799 -29.36 -20.67 -9.63
N ARG A 800 -28.39 -20.06 -10.32
CA ARG A 800 -27.03 -20.61 -10.54
C ARG A 800 -26.02 -19.93 -9.63
N ARG A 801 -24.94 -20.64 -9.31
CA ARG A 801 -23.84 -20.13 -8.48
C ARG A 801 -22.54 -20.14 -9.24
N PHE A 802 -21.74 -19.11 -9.02
CA PHE A 802 -20.51 -18.85 -9.75
C PHE A 802 -19.39 -18.60 -8.75
N ALA A 803 -18.30 -19.36 -8.89
CA ALA A 803 -17.06 -19.12 -8.18
C ALA A 803 -16.22 -18.09 -8.92
N MET A 804 -15.77 -17.06 -8.22
CA MET A 804 -14.87 -16.05 -8.78
C MET A 804 -13.48 -16.64 -9.01
N VAL A 805 -12.93 -16.38 -10.19
CA VAL A 805 -11.57 -16.80 -10.57
C VAL A 805 -10.59 -15.74 -10.10
N ALA A 806 -9.82 -16.07 -9.06
CA ALA A 806 -8.76 -15.23 -8.53
C ALA A 806 -7.40 -15.58 -9.15
N SER A 807 -6.49 -14.61 -9.21
CA SER A 807 -5.07 -14.88 -9.50
C SER A 807 -4.41 -15.63 -8.34
N ASN A 808 -3.30 -16.32 -8.61
CA ASN A 808 -2.55 -17.06 -7.58
C ASN A 808 -2.11 -16.16 -6.41
N TRP A 809 -1.62 -14.96 -6.70
CA TRP A 809 -1.20 -14.01 -5.65
C TRP A 809 -2.39 -13.57 -4.77
N ARG A 810 -3.56 -13.35 -5.37
CA ARG A 810 -4.77 -12.95 -4.64
C ARG A 810 -5.26 -14.07 -3.75
N SER A 811 -5.28 -15.30 -4.27
CA SER A 811 -5.63 -16.50 -3.52
C SER A 811 -4.70 -16.72 -2.31
N LYS A 812 -3.39 -16.42 -2.46
CA LYS A 812 -2.43 -16.47 -1.35
C LYS A 812 -2.70 -15.41 -0.29
N LEU A 813 -3.09 -14.19 -0.68
CA LEU A 813 -3.48 -13.15 0.26
C LEU A 813 -4.77 -13.51 1.00
N ASP A 814 -5.78 -14.01 0.30
CA ASP A 814 -7.04 -14.43 0.91
C ASP A 814 -6.80 -15.59 1.92
N TYR A 815 -5.91 -16.54 1.59
CA TYR A 815 -5.45 -17.58 2.52
C TYR A 815 -4.79 -17.00 3.79
N ILE A 816 -3.88 -16.03 3.64
CA ILE A 816 -3.22 -15.37 4.77
C ILE A 816 -4.23 -14.58 5.62
N GLU A 817 -5.17 -13.90 4.98
CA GLU A 817 -6.23 -13.15 5.65
C GLU A 817 -7.15 -14.09 6.43
N ASP A 818 -7.59 -15.19 5.84
CA ASP A 818 -8.43 -16.18 6.49
C ASP A 818 -7.79 -16.76 7.74
N LEU A 819 -6.51 -17.12 7.65
CA LEU A 819 -5.75 -17.61 8.79
C LEU A 819 -5.72 -16.57 9.92
N LYS A 820 -5.47 -15.30 9.60
CA LYS A 820 -5.47 -14.22 10.59
C LYS A 820 -6.86 -14.00 11.19
N SER A 821 -7.91 -14.02 10.38
CA SER A 821 -9.30 -13.85 10.82
C SER A 821 -9.74 -14.94 11.77
N LEU A 822 -9.24 -16.17 11.60
CA LEU A 822 -9.48 -17.29 12.52
C LEU A 822 -8.51 -17.31 13.71
N GLY A 823 -7.64 -16.31 13.86
CA GLY A 823 -6.71 -16.16 15.00
C GLY A 823 -5.36 -16.85 14.84
N PHE A 824 -5.03 -17.39 13.67
CA PHE A 824 -3.74 -18.05 13.42
C PHE A 824 -2.65 -17.06 13.01
N LYS A 825 -1.39 -17.40 13.32
CA LYS A 825 -0.20 -16.73 12.77
C LYS A 825 0.21 -17.43 11.47
N PRO A 826 0.08 -16.79 10.27
CA PRO A 826 0.22 -17.49 8.99
C PRO A 826 1.56 -18.18 8.74
N ARG A 827 2.66 -17.65 9.30
CA ARG A 827 4.01 -18.26 9.16
C ARG A 827 4.24 -19.46 10.09
N LEU A 828 3.39 -19.67 11.08
CA LEU A 828 3.56 -20.68 12.14
C LEU A 828 2.43 -21.74 12.15
N VAL A 829 1.44 -21.62 11.26
CA VAL A 829 0.28 -22.50 11.27
C VAL A 829 0.61 -23.86 10.64
N GLN A 830 0.55 -24.91 11.44
CA GLN A 830 0.68 -26.30 11.03
C GLN A 830 -0.71 -26.95 10.89
N ILE A 831 -0.78 -28.10 10.22
CA ILE A 831 -2.05 -28.80 9.98
C ILE A 831 -2.76 -29.19 11.28
N ASP A 832 -2.01 -29.52 12.33
CA ASP A 832 -2.58 -29.88 13.64
C ASP A 832 -3.31 -28.73 14.31
N HIS A 833 -2.90 -27.49 14.05
CA HIS A 833 -3.59 -26.31 14.55
C HIS A 833 -4.98 -26.18 13.91
N LEU A 834 -5.08 -26.50 12.61
CA LEU A 834 -6.35 -26.49 11.89
C LEU A 834 -7.25 -27.65 12.32
N LEU A 835 -6.70 -28.86 12.50
CA LEU A 835 -7.44 -30.00 13.04
C LEU A 835 -7.99 -29.71 14.43
N LYS A 836 -7.16 -29.19 15.35
CA LYS A 836 -7.58 -28.82 16.71
C LYS A 836 -8.67 -27.76 16.70
N TRP A 837 -8.58 -26.78 15.81
CA TRP A 837 -9.62 -25.76 15.67
C TRP A 837 -10.95 -26.38 15.25
N VAL A 838 -10.95 -27.27 14.27
CA VAL A 838 -12.17 -27.97 13.82
C VAL A 838 -12.73 -28.84 14.95
N ASP A 839 -11.88 -29.61 15.64
CA ASP A 839 -12.28 -30.45 16.77
C ASP A 839 -12.88 -29.61 17.92
N GLN A 840 -12.34 -28.42 18.19
CA GLN A 840 -12.91 -27.48 19.16
C GLN A 840 -14.24 -26.90 18.67
N TYR A 841 -14.34 -26.54 17.39
CA TYR A 841 -15.56 -26.00 16.81
C TYR A 841 -16.69 -27.03 16.88
N ILE A 842 -16.44 -28.30 16.58
CA ILE A 842 -17.45 -29.37 16.67
C ILE A 842 -18.04 -29.44 18.09
N ARG A 843 -17.19 -29.35 19.12
CA ARG A 843 -17.64 -29.35 20.53
C ARG A 843 -18.52 -28.14 20.86
N PHE A 844 -18.23 -26.98 20.27
CA PHE A 844 -19.00 -25.74 20.47
C PHE A 844 -20.28 -25.69 19.62
N ALA A 845 -20.28 -26.24 18.41
CA ALA A 845 -21.41 -26.21 17.49
C ALA A 845 -22.64 -26.96 18.04
N LEU A 846 -22.42 -27.95 18.91
CA LEU A 846 -23.45 -28.72 19.60
C LEU A 846 -24.27 -27.91 20.62
N SER A 847 -23.85 -26.69 20.99
CA SER A 847 -24.50 -25.89 22.03
C SER A 847 -25.24 -24.63 21.54
N GLN A 848 -25.38 -24.42 20.23
CA GLN A 848 -25.98 -23.18 19.71
C GLN A 848 -27.52 -23.21 19.67
N SER A 849 -28.15 -22.13 20.13
CA SER A 849 -29.61 -21.94 20.20
C SER A 849 -30.25 -21.69 18.83
N ALA A 850 -31.58 -21.85 18.76
CA ALA A 850 -32.38 -21.52 17.58
C ALA A 850 -32.24 -20.04 17.17
N CYS A 851 -32.24 -19.78 15.86
CA CYS A 851 -32.16 -18.43 15.31
C CYS A 851 -33.51 -17.70 15.40
N GLU A 852 -33.48 -16.42 15.74
CA GLU A 852 -34.67 -15.57 15.74
C GLU A 852 -35.21 -15.35 14.31
N VAL A 853 -36.53 -15.26 14.17
CA VAL A 853 -37.21 -15.03 12.88
C VAL A 853 -37.16 -13.55 12.50
N SER A 854 -35.99 -13.06 12.10
CA SER A 854 -35.79 -11.73 11.54
C SER A 854 -34.76 -11.76 10.41
N VAL A 855 -34.87 -10.82 9.46
CA VAL A 855 -33.94 -10.75 8.32
C VAL A 855 -32.52 -10.49 8.82
N GLU A 856 -32.37 -9.58 9.77
CA GLU A 856 -31.11 -9.18 10.37
C GLU A 856 -30.43 -10.34 11.10
N SER A 857 -31.18 -11.09 11.91
CA SER A 857 -30.64 -12.24 12.67
C SER A 857 -30.22 -13.39 11.75
N VAL A 858 -31.02 -13.71 10.73
CA VAL A 858 -30.67 -14.75 9.74
C VAL A 858 -29.43 -14.35 8.94
N VAL A 859 -29.33 -13.10 8.47
CA VAL A 859 -28.16 -12.58 7.75
C VAL A 859 -26.92 -12.61 8.64
N ALA A 860 -27.03 -12.19 9.90
CA ALA A 860 -25.92 -12.24 10.85
C ALA A 860 -25.44 -13.67 11.08
N ALA A 861 -26.35 -14.63 11.24
CA ALA A 861 -26.01 -16.04 11.43
C ALA A 861 -25.36 -16.67 10.19
N LEU A 862 -25.88 -16.39 8.98
CA LEU A 862 -25.26 -16.84 7.73
C LEU A 862 -23.86 -16.23 7.55
N ARG A 863 -23.69 -14.95 7.90
CA ARG A 863 -22.39 -14.27 7.88
C ARG A 863 -21.42 -14.88 8.89
N ASP A 864 -21.86 -15.24 10.10
CA ASP A 864 -21.04 -15.93 11.09
C ASP A 864 -20.52 -17.27 10.56
N VAL A 865 -21.39 -18.09 9.95
CA VAL A 865 -21.00 -19.35 9.30
C VAL A 865 -19.97 -19.12 8.19
N SER A 866 -20.19 -18.09 7.38
CA SER A 866 -19.27 -17.69 6.30
C SER A 866 -17.89 -17.26 6.83
N GLN A 867 -17.85 -16.47 7.90
CA GLN A 867 -16.62 -15.96 8.51
C GLN A 867 -15.87 -17.00 9.35
N THR A 868 -16.53 -18.09 9.75
CA THR A 868 -15.91 -19.17 10.53
C THR A 868 -15.64 -20.40 9.66
N LEU A 869 -16.66 -21.23 9.44
CA LEU A 869 -16.57 -22.48 8.69
C LEU A 869 -16.27 -22.25 7.21
N GLY A 870 -16.87 -21.22 6.60
CA GLY A 870 -16.61 -20.86 5.21
C GLY A 870 -15.14 -20.51 4.95
N ARG A 871 -14.50 -19.75 5.87
CA ARG A 871 -13.07 -19.46 5.81
C ARG A 871 -12.20 -20.71 6.02
N MET A 872 -12.53 -21.56 6.99
CA MET A 872 -11.79 -22.82 7.20
C MET A 872 -11.88 -23.75 5.99
N ASN A 873 -13.06 -23.85 5.38
CA ASN A 873 -13.26 -24.62 4.15
C ASN A 873 -12.44 -24.06 2.97
N ARG A 874 -12.35 -22.73 2.86
CA ARG A 874 -11.50 -22.07 1.85
C ARG A 874 -10.00 -22.27 2.10
N ILE A 875 -9.55 -22.21 3.36
CA ILE A 875 -8.17 -22.55 3.75
C ILE A 875 -7.82 -23.96 3.31
N ALA A 876 -8.66 -24.95 3.64
CA ALA A 876 -8.43 -26.35 3.26
C ALA A 876 -8.42 -26.53 1.73
N THR A 877 -9.34 -25.86 1.03
CA THR A 877 -9.39 -25.86 -0.44
C THR A 877 -8.10 -25.29 -1.06
N TYR A 878 -7.59 -24.18 -0.54
CA TYR A 878 -6.33 -23.59 -1.02
C TYR A 878 -5.12 -24.51 -0.76
N ARG A 879 -5.04 -25.15 0.42
CA ARG A 879 -3.95 -26.10 0.75
C ARG A 879 -3.96 -27.33 -0.16
N LEU A 880 -5.13 -27.91 -0.44
CA LEU A 880 -5.24 -29.01 -1.40
C LEU A 880 -4.83 -28.59 -2.81
N ALA A 881 -5.29 -27.42 -3.26
CA ALA A 881 -4.97 -26.90 -4.59
C ALA A 881 -3.48 -26.54 -4.76
N SER A 882 -2.79 -26.14 -3.68
CA SER A 882 -1.36 -25.87 -3.70
C SER A 882 -0.48 -27.12 -3.64
N GLY A 883 -1.09 -28.31 -3.52
CA GLY A 883 -0.39 -29.58 -3.46
C GLY A 883 0.31 -29.83 -2.12
N ALA A 884 -0.13 -29.18 -1.03
CA ALA A 884 0.39 -29.46 0.30
C ALA A 884 0.10 -30.92 0.68
N LYS A 885 1.16 -31.73 0.74
CA LYS A 885 1.08 -33.13 1.21
C LYS A 885 1.42 -33.15 2.68
N GLU A 886 0.41 -33.43 3.49
CA GLU A 886 0.52 -33.50 4.93
C GLU A 886 0.07 -34.88 5.37
N ASP A 887 0.96 -35.57 6.09
CA ASP A 887 0.66 -36.91 6.59
C ASP A 887 -0.14 -36.81 7.89
N TRP A 888 -0.93 -37.85 8.16
CA TRP A 888 -1.64 -37.98 9.43
C TRP A 888 -0.65 -38.26 10.56
N LEU A 889 -0.75 -37.52 11.67
CA LEU A 889 -0.05 -37.84 12.91
C LEU A 889 -0.65 -39.05 13.66
N GLY A 890 -1.78 -39.59 13.20
CA GLY A 890 -2.50 -40.70 13.80
C GLY A 890 -3.29 -41.49 12.75
N SER A 891 -4.31 -42.25 13.18
CA SER A 891 -5.14 -43.00 12.24
C SER A 891 -5.95 -42.05 11.32
N PRO A 892 -5.97 -42.30 10.00
CA PRO A 892 -6.83 -41.57 9.07
C PRO A 892 -8.28 -41.59 9.53
N ARG A 893 -8.95 -40.44 9.46
CA ARG A 893 -10.36 -40.29 9.82
C ARG A 893 -11.24 -40.53 8.60
N ALA A 894 -12.42 -41.13 8.80
CA ALA A 894 -13.43 -41.26 7.75
C ALA A 894 -13.93 -39.89 7.28
N LEU A 895 -14.12 -39.74 5.96
CA LEU A 895 -14.83 -38.60 5.38
C LEU A 895 -16.26 -38.63 5.88
N VAL A 896 -16.69 -37.54 6.50
CA VAL A 896 -18.02 -37.39 7.09
C VAL A 896 -19.10 -37.49 6.02
N SER A 897 -18.88 -36.91 4.84
CA SER A 897 -19.80 -37.04 3.70
C SER A 897 -20.04 -38.51 3.30
N SER A 898 -19.01 -39.35 3.34
CA SER A 898 -19.11 -40.78 3.01
C SER A 898 -19.89 -41.59 4.04
N VAL A 899 -19.80 -41.21 5.32
CA VAL A 899 -20.61 -41.79 6.41
C VAL A 899 -22.08 -41.43 6.21
N LEU A 900 -22.36 -40.17 5.88
CA LEU A 900 -23.72 -39.68 5.63
C LEU A 900 -24.32 -40.27 4.34
N GLY A 901 -23.53 -40.40 3.27
CA GLY A 901 -23.95 -41.04 2.04
C GLY A 901 -24.30 -42.52 2.23
N MET A 902 -23.56 -43.23 3.09
CA MET A 902 -23.92 -44.59 3.48
C MET A 902 -25.23 -44.64 4.28
N ALA A 903 -25.47 -43.70 5.19
CA ALA A 903 -26.74 -43.62 5.93
C ALA A 903 -27.94 -43.35 5.00
N LEU A 904 -27.78 -42.42 4.05
CA LEU A 904 -28.79 -42.10 3.02
C LEU A 904 -29.15 -43.32 2.18
N LYS A 905 -28.15 -44.12 1.75
CA LYS A 905 -28.37 -45.35 0.98
C LYS A 905 -29.23 -46.37 1.74
N HIS A 906 -29.18 -46.38 3.07
CA HIS A 906 -30.00 -47.26 3.92
C HIS A 906 -31.36 -46.65 4.29
N GLY A 907 -31.73 -45.51 3.71
CA GLY A 907 -33.02 -44.85 3.95
C GLY A 907 -33.09 -44.07 5.27
N HIS A 908 -31.95 -43.78 5.91
CA HIS A 908 -31.91 -42.95 7.10
C HIS A 908 -31.74 -41.47 6.75
N LEU A 909 -32.39 -40.59 7.51
CA LEU A 909 -32.13 -39.15 7.42
C LEU A 909 -30.67 -38.88 7.83
N PRO A 910 -29.93 -38.08 7.05
CA PRO A 910 -28.52 -37.85 7.31
C PRO A 910 -28.39 -37.00 8.58
N THR A 911 -27.75 -37.59 9.59
CA THR A 911 -27.40 -36.89 10.83
C THR A 911 -25.94 -37.20 11.16
N TRP A 912 -25.19 -36.18 11.60
CA TRP A 912 -23.83 -36.36 12.05
C TRP A 912 -23.73 -35.96 13.52
N GLN A 913 -23.35 -36.93 14.38
CA GLN A 913 -23.31 -36.77 15.83
C GLN A 913 -24.64 -36.24 16.43
N GLY A 914 -25.78 -36.66 15.87
CA GLY A 914 -27.11 -36.23 16.30
C GLY A 914 -27.56 -34.87 15.74
N ILE A 915 -26.73 -34.19 14.94
CA ILE A 915 -27.09 -32.94 14.27
C ILE A 915 -27.65 -33.25 12.89
N GLY A 916 -28.84 -32.72 12.57
CA GLY A 916 -29.41 -32.79 11.22
C GLY A 916 -28.59 -31.97 10.22
N VAL A 917 -28.45 -32.47 9.00
CA VAL A 917 -27.77 -31.75 7.90
C VAL A 917 -28.76 -31.45 6.77
N MET A 918 -28.55 -30.35 6.05
CA MET A 918 -29.29 -30.01 4.83
C MET A 918 -28.44 -30.28 3.60
N PRO A 919 -29.03 -30.61 2.43
CA PRO A 919 -28.26 -30.65 1.18
C PRO A 919 -27.80 -29.23 0.85
N LEU A 920 -26.55 -29.04 0.42
CA LEU A 920 -26.04 -27.76 -0.07
C LEU A 920 -26.31 -27.59 -1.56
N VAL A 921 -26.36 -28.69 -2.30
CA VAL A 921 -26.65 -28.71 -3.73
C VAL A 921 -28.16 -28.67 -3.98
N GLY A 922 -28.91 -29.53 -3.30
CA GLY A 922 -30.37 -29.66 -3.44
C GLY A 922 -31.19 -28.74 -2.53
N TYR A 923 -30.56 -27.72 -1.93
CA TYR A 923 -31.23 -26.84 -0.96
C TYR A 923 -32.41 -26.09 -1.59
N ASN A 924 -33.55 -26.08 -0.91
CA ASN A 924 -34.69 -25.25 -1.23
C ASN A 924 -35.21 -24.52 0.01
N ALA A 925 -35.14 -23.19 0.00
CA ALA A 925 -35.53 -22.33 1.13
C ALA A 925 -37.00 -22.47 1.54
N THR A 926 -37.88 -22.83 0.61
CA THR A 926 -39.34 -22.92 0.83
C THR A 926 -39.83 -24.35 1.10
N ALA A 927 -39.03 -25.36 0.77
CA ALA A 927 -39.44 -26.76 0.88
C ALA A 927 -39.49 -27.27 2.32
N THR A 928 -40.54 -28.01 2.65
CA THR A 928 -40.71 -28.68 3.96
C THR A 928 -39.78 -29.88 4.10
N GLU A 929 -39.57 -30.62 3.02
CA GLU A 929 -38.68 -31.77 2.92
C GLU A 929 -37.61 -31.47 1.88
N GLN A 930 -36.35 -31.75 2.20
CA GLN A 930 -35.22 -31.46 1.32
C GLN A 930 -34.81 -32.71 0.53
N SER A 931 -34.44 -32.50 -0.73
CA SER A 931 -33.97 -33.56 -1.61
C SER A 931 -32.44 -33.69 -1.59
N PHE A 932 -31.94 -34.87 -1.24
CA PHE A 932 -30.52 -35.21 -1.30
C PHE A 932 -30.12 -35.88 -2.62
N VAL A 933 -31.03 -36.00 -3.59
CA VAL A 933 -30.79 -36.74 -4.85
C VAL A 933 -29.60 -36.17 -5.64
N ASN A 934 -29.38 -34.86 -5.53
CA ASN A 934 -28.30 -34.17 -6.24
C ASN A 934 -27.00 -34.08 -5.41
N GLU A 935 -26.96 -34.58 -4.17
CA GLU A 935 -25.72 -34.66 -3.39
C GLU A 935 -24.88 -35.87 -3.84
N GLU A 936 -23.68 -35.60 -4.35
CA GLU A 936 -22.74 -36.64 -4.81
C GLU A 936 -21.99 -37.31 -3.64
N TRP A 937 -22.69 -37.68 -2.55
CA TRP A 937 -22.05 -38.29 -1.39
C TRP A 937 -21.73 -39.78 -1.66
N PRO A 938 -20.51 -40.25 -1.34
CA PRO A 938 -20.15 -41.64 -1.54
C PRO A 938 -21.05 -42.59 -0.75
N SER A 939 -21.45 -43.68 -1.38
CA SER A 939 -22.31 -44.70 -0.76
C SER A 939 -21.56 -45.79 0.04
N ALA A 940 -20.25 -45.60 0.21
CA ALA A 940 -19.35 -46.42 1.01
C ALA A 940 -18.48 -45.50 1.87
N VAL A 941 -18.11 -45.95 3.07
CA VAL A 941 -17.25 -45.18 3.98
C VAL A 941 -15.81 -45.17 3.45
N ILE A 942 -15.28 -43.96 3.26
CA ILE A 942 -13.94 -43.71 2.74
C ILE A 942 -13.12 -43.01 3.81
N ASN A 943 -11.89 -43.48 4.04
CA ASN A 943 -10.93 -42.78 4.91
C ASN A 943 -10.21 -41.69 4.12
N ALA A 944 -10.09 -40.50 4.73
CA ALA A 944 -9.40 -39.37 4.12
C ALA A 944 -7.90 -39.66 3.96
N VAL A 945 -7.36 -39.41 2.77
CA VAL A 945 -5.95 -39.66 2.46
C VAL A 945 -5.05 -38.69 3.23
N THR A 946 -5.48 -37.44 3.38
CA THR A 946 -4.76 -36.40 4.13
C THR A 946 -5.64 -35.72 5.17
N PRO A 947 -5.07 -35.11 6.22
CA PRO A 947 -5.86 -34.37 7.20
C PRO A 947 -6.55 -33.14 6.60
N THR A 948 -5.93 -32.47 5.63
CA THR A 948 -6.54 -31.33 4.94
C THR A 948 -7.78 -31.75 4.13
N GLU A 949 -7.77 -32.92 3.50
CA GLU A 949 -8.95 -33.48 2.83
C GLU A 949 -10.10 -33.69 3.82
N TRP A 950 -9.80 -34.26 4.99
CA TRP A 950 -10.79 -34.42 6.06
C TRP A 950 -11.33 -33.08 6.56
N ILE A 951 -10.48 -32.07 6.77
CA ILE A 951 -10.91 -30.72 7.19
C ILE A 951 -11.86 -30.10 6.16
N LYS A 952 -11.57 -30.23 4.86
CA LYS A 952 -12.45 -29.72 3.80
C LYS A 952 -13.81 -30.40 3.82
N ASP A 953 -13.82 -31.72 3.99
CA ASP A 953 -15.05 -32.50 4.03
C ASP A 953 -15.91 -32.17 5.25
N VAL A 954 -15.33 -32.27 6.45
CA VAL A 954 -16.07 -32.02 7.70
C VAL A 954 -16.59 -30.59 7.82
N THR A 955 -15.84 -29.59 7.31
CA THR A 955 -16.31 -28.20 7.32
C THR A 955 -17.49 -27.98 6.37
N SER A 956 -17.52 -28.66 5.22
CA SER A 956 -18.68 -28.64 4.31
C SER A 956 -19.93 -29.22 4.99
N ILE A 957 -19.77 -30.32 5.73
CA ILE A 957 -20.86 -30.94 6.49
C ILE A 957 -21.30 -30.06 7.67
N LEU A 958 -20.36 -29.41 8.37
CA LEU A 958 -20.69 -28.46 9.43
C LEU A 958 -21.47 -27.24 8.89
N ILE A 959 -21.11 -26.72 7.71
CA ILE A 959 -21.90 -25.65 7.05
C ILE A 959 -23.32 -26.14 6.78
N SER A 960 -23.47 -27.37 6.28
CA SER A 960 -24.76 -28.03 6.04
C SER A 960 -25.59 -28.19 7.31
N ALA A 961 -24.95 -28.55 8.42
CA ALA A 961 -25.56 -28.68 9.73
C ALA A 961 -26.02 -27.31 10.29
N ARG A 962 -25.20 -26.28 10.12
CA ARG A 962 -25.59 -24.91 10.49
C ARG A 962 -26.77 -24.42 9.65
N LEU A 963 -26.79 -24.70 8.35
CA LEU A 963 -27.93 -24.36 7.49
C LEU A 963 -29.22 -25.07 7.97
N ALA A 964 -29.14 -26.32 8.42
CA ALA A 964 -30.27 -27.03 9.02
C ALA A 964 -30.88 -26.29 10.22
N SER A 965 -30.03 -25.73 11.09
CA SER A 965 -30.48 -24.96 12.25
C SER A 965 -31.13 -23.61 11.89
N LEU A 966 -30.79 -23.05 10.73
CA LEU A 966 -31.32 -21.77 10.24
C LEU A 966 -32.58 -21.93 9.38
N HIS A 967 -32.75 -23.09 8.76
CA HIS A 967 -33.84 -23.36 7.81
C HIS A 967 -35.24 -23.04 8.36
N PRO A 968 -35.60 -23.35 9.63
CA PRO A 968 -36.92 -22.98 10.16
C PRO A 968 -37.19 -21.47 10.14
N ALA A 969 -36.20 -20.65 10.51
CA ALA A 969 -36.33 -19.19 10.50
C ALA A 969 -36.39 -18.63 9.07
N ILE A 970 -35.56 -19.17 8.16
CA ILE A 970 -35.57 -18.82 6.73
C ILE A 970 -36.96 -19.10 6.13
N ARG A 971 -37.50 -20.29 6.38
CA ARG A 971 -38.81 -20.70 5.87
C ARG A 971 -39.93 -19.82 6.43
N ALA A 972 -39.88 -19.47 7.71
CA ALA A 972 -40.84 -18.56 8.32
C ALA A 972 -40.81 -17.17 7.66
N LEU A 973 -39.62 -16.61 7.36
CA LEU A 973 -39.49 -15.36 6.62
C LEU A 973 -40.05 -15.44 5.20
N CYS A 974 -39.93 -16.60 4.53
CA CYS A 974 -40.55 -16.81 3.22
C CYS A 974 -42.08 -16.82 3.33
N ILE A 975 -42.64 -17.51 4.33
CA ILE A 975 -44.09 -17.50 4.57
C ILE A 975 -44.61 -16.07 4.84
N GLU A 976 -43.80 -15.21 5.45
CA GLU A 976 -44.10 -13.78 5.68
C GLU A 976 -43.90 -12.87 4.44
N GLY A 977 -43.51 -13.41 3.28
CA GLY A 977 -43.27 -12.63 2.06
C GLY A 977 -42.02 -11.73 2.13
N LYS A 978 -41.02 -12.09 2.97
CA LYS A 978 -39.77 -11.33 3.17
C LYS A 978 -38.60 -11.86 2.33
N GLU A 979 -38.83 -12.71 1.33
CA GLU A 979 -37.79 -13.36 0.52
C GLU A 979 -36.87 -12.34 -0.16
N ARG A 980 -37.47 -11.33 -0.82
CA ARG A 980 -36.70 -10.29 -1.53
C ARG A 980 -35.85 -9.48 -0.57
N LYS A 981 -36.39 -9.11 0.61
CA LYS A 981 -35.65 -8.38 1.64
C LYS A 981 -34.45 -9.18 2.13
N LEU A 982 -34.66 -10.48 2.40
CA LEU A 982 -33.59 -11.39 2.81
C LEU A 982 -32.52 -11.53 1.72
N MET A 983 -32.92 -11.81 0.48
CA MET A 983 -32.00 -11.95 -0.66
C MET A 983 -31.16 -10.68 -0.91
N HIS A 984 -31.76 -9.50 -0.79
CA HIS A 984 -31.01 -8.24 -0.92
C HIS A 984 -30.00 -8.04 0.21
N ALA A 985 -30.39 -8.35 1.45
CA ALA A 985 -29.55 -8.17 2.64
C ALA A 985 -28.34 -9.14 2.68
N LEU A 986 -28.43 -10.30 2.02
CA LEU A 986 -27.32 -11.24 1.89
C LEU A 986 -26.18 -10.74 0.99
N GLU A 987 -26.50 -9.85 0.04
CA GLU A 987 -25.54 -9.28 -0.92
C GLU A 987 -24.84 -10.26 -1.88
N THR A 988 -25.15 -11.55 -1.81
CA THR A 988 -24.55 -12.60 -2.65
C THR A 988 -25.25 -12.81 -3.99
N GLN A 989 -26.47 -12.32 -4.14
CA GLN A 989 -27.23 -12.37 -5.39
C GLN A 989 -26.91 -11.15 -6.26
N LEU A 990 -26.35 -11.41 -7.45
CA LEU A 990 -26.05 -10.37 -8.44
C LEU A 990 -27.32 -9.87 -9.16
N GLY A 991 -28.45 -10.58 -9.09
CA GLY A 991 -29.76 -10.00 -9.43
C GLY A 991 -30.95 -10.98 -9.25
N ASP A 992 -32.16 -10.42 -9.25
CA ASP A 992 -33.39 -11.08 -8.80
C ASP A 992 -34.09 -11.87 -9.92
N TRP A 993 -33.41 -12.89 -10.46
CA TRP A 993 -33.89 -13.60 -11.66
C TRP A 993 -34.52 -14.96 -11.31
N GLU A 994 -35.82 -15.10 -11.56
CA GLU A 994 -36.55 -16.38 -11.59
C GLU A 994 -36.33 -17.11 -12.95
N PRO A 995 -36.75 -18.39 -13.11
CA PRO A 995 -35.93 -19.46 -13.67
C PRO A 995 -35.53 -19.30 -15.14
N PHE A 996 -34.28 -19.69 -15.42
CA PHE A 996 -33.76 -19.97 -16.74
C PHE A 996 -34.25 -21.36 -17.18
N GLU A 997 -35.55 -21.56 -17.35
CA GLU A 997 -36.03 -22.70 -18.13
C GLU A 997 -35.99 -22.33 -19.61
N SER A 998 -34.77 -22.18 -20.15
CA SER A 998 -34.57 -22.57 -21.54
C SER A 998 -34.52 -24.09 -21.53
N GLY A 999 -35.49 -24.76 -22.15
CA GLY A 999 -35.45 -26.20 -22.47
C GLY A 999 -34.29 -26.63 -23.38
N VAL A 1000 -33.19 -25.87 -23.39
CA VAL A 1000 -31.91 -26.17 -24.02
C VAL A 1000 -30.88 -25.98 -22.92
N SER A 1001 -30.33 -27.09 -22.42
CA SER A 1001 -29.17 -27.13 -21.53
C SER A 1001 -28.11 -26.14 -22.02
N THR A 1002 -28.00 -24.97 -21.39
CA THR A 1002 -26.82 -24.13 -21.58
C THR A 1002 -25.66 -24.88 -20.95
N ALA A 1003 -24.64 -25.21 -21.76
CA ALA A 1003 -23.46 -25.91 -21.27
C ALA A 1003 -22.92 -25.22 -20.01
N PHE A 1004 -22.60 -26.00 -18.99
CA PHE A 1004 -21.99 -25.49 -17.76
C PHE A 1004 -20.75 -24.65 -18.10
N VAL A 1005 -20.57 -23.54 -17.40
CA VAL A 1005 -19.42 -22.65 -17.63
C VAL A 1005 -18.19 -23.24 -16.95
N HIS A 1006 -17.55 -24.22 -17.62
CA HIS A 1006 -16.38 -24.94 -17.10
C HIS A 1006 -15.05 -24.17 -17.28
N HIS A 1007 -15.01 -23.18 -18.17
CA HIS A 1007 -13.84 -22.34 -18.38
C HIS A 1007 -14.09 -20.92 -17.86
N PRO A 1008 -13.06 -20.22 -17.35
CA PRO A 1008 -13.19 -18.84 -16.87
C PRO A 1008 -13.80 -17.92 -17.93
N GLN A 1009 -15.02 -17.46 -17.70
CA GLN A 1009 -15.72 -16.47 -18.53
C GLN A 1009 -16.12 -15.28 -17.68
N THR A 1010 -16.21 -14.08 -18.25
CA THR A 1010 -16.74 -12.94 -17.49
C THR A 1010 -18.23 -13.10 -17.23
N ILE A 1011 -18.75 -12.60 -16.11
CA ILE A 1011 -20.21 -12.57 -15.86
C ILE A 1011 -20.94 -11.95 -17.06
N ARG A 1012 -20.36 -10.92 -17.68
CA ARG A 1012 -20.86 -10.34 -18.94
C ARG A 1012 -21.01 -11.38 -20.06
N GLN A 1013 -20.03 -12.25 -20.28
CA GLN A 1013 -20.11 -13.30 -21.30
C GLN A 1013 -21.19 -14.33 -20.96
N VAL A 1014 -21.30 -14.71 -19.69
CA VAL A 1014 -22.36 -15.60 -19.21
C VAL A 1014 -23.74 -15.01 -19.50
N CYS A 1015 -23.92 -13.70 -19.30
CA CYS A 1015 -25.21 -13.02 -19.52
C CYS A 1015 -25.51 -12.61 -20.98
N LEU A 1016 -24.51 -12.54 -21.88
CA LEU A 1016 -24.68 -12.07 -23.26
C LEU A 1016 -25.19 -13.13 -24.26
N GLY A 1017 -25.26 -14.41 -23.86
CA GLY A 1017 -25.63 -15.53 -24.73
C GLY A 1017 -27.10 -15.57 -25.18
N THR A 1018 -27.94 -14.63 -24.76
CA THR A 1018 -29.41 -14.68 -24.97
C THR A 1018 -29.98 -13.28 -25.23
N THR A 1019 -30.16 -12.90 -26.49
CA THR A 1019 -30.92 -11.71 -26.86
C THR A 1019 -32.42 -12.02 -26.81
N PRO A 1020 -33.24 -11.31 -26.01
CA PRO A 1020 -34.69 -11.42 -26.11
C PRO A 1020 -35.21 -10.85 -27.45
N ALA A 1021 -36.39 -11.29 -27.87
CA ALA A 1021 -37.05 -10.77 -29.06
C ALA A 1021 -37.57 -9.34 -28.80
N ARG A 1022 -37.39 -8.43 -29.77
CA ARG A 1022 -37.87 -7.03 -29.69
C ARG A 1022 -39.39 -6.99 -29.45
N GLY A 1023 -39.85 -6.12 -28.53
CA GLY A 1023 -41.28 -5.80 -28.34
C GLY A 1023 -42.04 -6.66 -27.33
N VAL A 1024 -41.33 -7.53 -26.60
CA VAL A 1024 -41.90 -8.55 -25.72
C VAL A 1024 -41.34 -8.34 -24.31
N TRP A 1025 -42.17 -7.91 -23.35
CA TRP A 1025 -41.70 -7.50 -22.03
C TRP A 1025 -42.40 -8.27 -20.92
N ARG A 1026 -41.61 -8.79 -19.97
CA ARG A 1026 -42.13 -9.52 -18.80
C ARG A 1026 -43.07 -10.68 -19.15
N ILE A 1027 -42.93 -11.30 -20.33
CA ILE A 1027 -43.71 -12.49 -20.70
C ILE A 1027 -42.98 -13.74 -20.17
N PRO A 1028 -43.64 -14.54 -19.32
CA PRO A 1028 -43.11 -15.82 -18.86
C PRO A 1028 -42.67 -16.73 -20.00
N ALA A 1029 -41.70 -17.62 -19.75
CA ALA A 1029 -41.24 -18.59 -20.75
C ALA A 1029 -42.37 -19.51 -21.26
N ALA A 1030 -43.33 -19.84 -20.39
CA ALA A 1030 -44.53 -20.62 -20.74
C ALA A 1030 -45.54 -19.83 -21.61
N GLY A 1031 -45.36 -18.52 -21.79
CA GLY A 1031 -46.37 -17.65 -22.37
C GLY A 1031 -47.50 -17.34 -21.39
N ILE A 1032 -48.54 -16.67 -21.88
CA ILE A 1032 -49.70 -16.24 -21.09
C ILE A 1032 -50.94 -16.64 -21.85
N THR A 1033 -51.91 -17.23 -21.15
CA THR A 1033 -53.21 -17.56 -21.73
C THR A 1033 -54.30 -16.87 -20.93
N GLY A 1034 -55.27 -16.27 -21.61
CA GLY A 1034 -56.39 -15.60 -20.95
C GLY A 1034 -57.41 -15.08 -21.95
N GLU A 1035 -58.56 -14.64 -21.46
CA GLU A 1035 -59.55 -13.95 -22.29
C GLU A 1035 -59.09 -12.54 -22.61
N LEU A 1036 -59.23 -12.12 -23.86
CA LEU A 1036 -58.93 -10.75 -24.27
C LEU A 1036 -60.02 -9.80 -23.77
N VAL A 1037 -59.62 -8.73 -23.07
CA VAL A 1037 -60.53 -7.71 -22.55
C VAL A 1037 -60.14 -6.33 -23.09
N THR A 1038 -61.11 -5.46 -23.33
CA THR A 1038 -60.89 -4.06 -23.74
C THR A 1038 -61.41 -3.11 -22.66
N PRO A 1039 -60.98 -1.82 -22.64
CA PRO A 1039 -61.43 -0.85 -21.63
C PRO A 1039 -62.96 -0.74 -21.48
N ASN A 1040 -63.71 -1.03 -22.56
CA ASN A 1040 -65.17 -0.96 -22.57
C ASN A 1040 -65.87 -2.16 -21.90
N HIS A 1041 -65.14 -3.23 -21.55
CA HIS A 1041 -65.72 -4.49 -21.04
C HIS A 1041 -65.85 -4.56 -19.51
N GLY A 1042 -65.65 -3.45 -18.80
CA GLY A 1042 -65.79 -3.38 -17.33
C GLY A 1042 -64.72 -4.19 -16.57
N SER A 1043 -64.96 -4.44 -15.27
CA SER A 1043 -64.06 -5.04 -14.29
C SER A 1043 -63.71 -6.54 -14.50
N ARG A 1044 -63.85 -7.06 -15.73
CA ARG A 1044 -63.49 -8.46 -16.04
C ARG A 1044 -61.98 -8.66 -16.04
N ARG A 1045 -61.55 -9.76 -15.42
CA ARG A 1045 -60.14 -10.12 -15.32
C ARG A 1045 -59.66 -10.84 -16.58
N GLY A 1046 -58.64 -10.32 -17.27
CA GLY A 1046 -58.17 -10.88 -18.55
C GLY A 1046 -56.91 -10.23 -19.11
N ILE A 1047 -56.55 -10.54 -20.36
CA ILE A 1047 -55.46 -9.88 -21.09
C ILE A 1047 -56.00 -8.57 -21.67
N LEU A 1048 -55.55 -7.44 -21.14
CA LEU A 1048 -56.04 -6.11 -21.48
C LEU A 1048 -55.45 -5.63 -22.81
N MET A 1049 -56.31 -5.42 -23.82
CA MET A 1049 -55.94 -4.82 -25.10
C MET A 1049 -56.21 -3.32 -25.09
N LEU A 1050 -55.17 -2.54 -25.40
CA LEU A 1050 -55.19 -1.08 -25.49
C LEU A 1050 -54.83 -0.62 -26.89
N ASP A 1051 -55.45 0.46 -27.34
CA ASP A 1051 -55.07 1.16 -28.57
C ASP A 1051 -53.77 1.96 -28.39
N ARG A 1052 -53.58 2.55 -27.20
CA ARG A 1052 -52.40 3.35 -26.80
C ARG A 1052 -52.10 3.24 -25.30
N CYS A 1053 -50.91 3.68 -24.89
CA CYS A 1053 -50.45 3.59 -23.50
C CYS A 1053 -50.81 4.82 -22.63
N SER A 1054 -52.06 5.29 -22.69
CA SER A 1054 -52.55 6.50 -21.98
C SER A 1054 -52.82 6.26 -20.48
N MET A 1055 -52.53 7.27 -19.65
CA MET A 1055 -52.89 7.26 -18.23
C MET A 1055 -54.39 7.16 -17.95
N ASP A 1056 -55.26 7.47 -18.93
CA ASP A 1056 -56.71 7.28 -18.82
C ASP A 1056 -57.10 5.81 -18.56
N TYR A 1057 -56.24 4.87 -18.97
CA TYR A 1057 -56.45 3.44 -18.78
C TYR A 1057 -55.90 2.91 -17.45
N LEU A 1058 -55.36 3.76 -16.57
CA LEU A 1058 -54.82 3.35 -15.27
C LEU A 1058 -55.81 2.50 -14.44
N PRO A 1059 -57.12 2.86 -14.34
CA PRO A 1059 -58.08 2.03 -13.61
C PRO A 1059 -58.26 0.62 -14.21
N CYS A 1060 -58.02 0.45 -15.51
CA CYS A 1060 -58.18 -0.84 -16.18
C CYS A 1060 -57.07 -1.84 -15.82
N LEU A 1061 -55.93 -1.38 -15.29
CA LEU A 1061 -54.81 -2.26 -14.91
C LEU A 1061 -55.12 -3.13 -13.68
N GLU A 1062 -56.09 -2.76 -12.85
CA GLU A 1062 -56.39 -3.53 -11.62
C GLU A 1062 -56.86 -4.96 -11.90
N ASN A 1063 -57.56 -5.16 -13.00
CA ASN A 1063 -58.11 -6.46 -13.40
C ASN A 1063 -57.30 -7.11 -14.54
N ALA A 1064 -56.18 -6.53 -14.95
CA ALA A 1064 -55.37 -7.11 -16.02
C ALA A 1064 -54.54 -8.31 -15.49
N VAL A 1065 -54.42 -9.35 -16.32
CA VAL A 1065 -53.45 -10.45 -16.14
C VAL A 1065 -52.21 -10.22 -17.02
N ALA A 1066 -52.38 -9.51 -18.12
CA ALA A 1066 -51.33 -9.01 -19.00
C ALA A 1066 -51.87 -7.80 -19.80
N VAL A 1067 -51.00 -7.03 -20.43
CA VAL A 1067 -51.38 -5.87 -21.25
C VAL A 1067 -50.79 -5.99 -22.66
N ILE A 1068 -51.61 -5.77 -23.68
CA ILE A 1068 -51.23 -5.69 -25.08
C ILE A 1068 -51.60 -4.29 -25.57
N ALA A 1069 -50.64 -3.48 -25.98
CA ALA A 1069 -50.89 -2.16 -26.53
C ALA A 1069 -50.52 -2.11 -28.01
N ALA A 1070 -51.44 -1.64 -28.86
CA ALA A 1070 -51.18 -1.50 -30.30
C ALA A 1070 -50.13 -0.43 -30.60
N ARG A 1071 -50.11 0.66 -29.82
CA ARG A 1071 -49.17 1.79 -29.94
C ARG A 1071 -48.76 2.28 -28.55
N GLY A 1072 -47.65 3.01 -28.47
CA GLY A 1072 -47.15 3.60 -27.24
C GLY A 1072 -45.68 3.30 -26.96
N SER A 1073 -45.27 3.53 -25.72
CA SER A 1073 -43.90 3.36 -25.22
C SER A 1073 -43.90 2.48 -23.97
N ILE A 1074 -42.91 1.59 -23.85
CA ILE A 1074 -42.73 0.75 -22.64
C ILE A 1074 -42.23 1.58 -21.45
N THR A 1075 -41.78 2.81 -21.72
CA THR A 1075 -41.33 3.78 -20.73
C THR A 1075 -42.42 4.78 -20.31
N SER A 1076 -43.63 4.71 -20.89
CA SER A 1076 -44.72 5.63 -20.54
C SER A 1076 -45.19 5.44 -19.10
N HIS A 1077 -45.83 6.46 -18.52
CA HIS A 1077 -46.31 6.39 -17.14
C HIS A 1077 -47.25 5.19 -16.91
N LEU A 1078 -48.17 4.88 -17.82
CA LEU A 1078 -49.08 3.72 -17.68
C LEU A 1078 -48.29 2.40 -17.60
N MET A 1079 -47.24 2.25 -18.41
CA MET A 1079 -46.43 1.03 -18.43
C MET A 1079 -45.52 0.90 -17.20
N GLN A 1080 -45.15 2.02 -16.58
CA GLN A 1080 -44.49 2.04 -15.28
C GLN A 1080 -45.44 1.52 -14.17
N HIS A 1081 -46.71 1.93 -14.19
CA HIS A 1081 -47.74 1.36 -13.30
C HIS A 1081 -47.96 -0.15 -13.53
N ALA A 1082 -48.02 -0.57 -14.80
CA ALA A 1082 -48.09 -1.99 -15.13
C ALA A 1082 -46.85 -2.77 -14.63
N SER A 1083 -45.68 -2.13 -14.63
CA SER A 1083 -44.45 -2.68 -14.03
C SER A 1083 -44.56 -2.87 -12.52
N ALA A 1084 -45.14 -1.89 -11.82
CA ALA A 1084 -45.36 -1.95 -10.37
C ALA A 1084 -46.19 -3.19 -9.98
N LYS A 1085 -47.20 -3.50 -10.80
CA LYS A 1085 -48.09 -4.64 -10.61
C LYS A 1085 -47.52 -5.98 -11.11
N GLY A 1086 -46.31 -6.00 -11.66
CA GLY A 1086 -45.70 -7.21 -12.22
C GLY A 1086 -46.42 -7.76 -13.45
N LEU A 1087 -47.18 -6.92 -14.17
CA LEU A 1087 -47.96 -7.37 -15.32
C LEU A 1087 -47.08 -7.59 -16.54
N PRO A 1088 -47.21 -8.72 -17.25
CA PRO A 1088 -46.63 -8.91 -18.58
C PRO A 1088 -47.15 -7.89 -19.59
N VAL A 1089 -46.28 -7.40 -20.48
CA VAL A 1089 -46.61 -6.35 -21.44
C VAL A 1089 -46.09 -6.65 -22.84
N VAL A 1090 -46.94 -6.39 -23.83
CA VAL A 1090 -46.59 -6.45 -25.25
C VAL A 1090 -46.93 -5.12 -25.90
N ILE A 1091 -45.97 -4.51 -26.62
CA ILE A 1091 -46.20 -3.24 -27.32
C ILE A 1091 -45.94 -3.44 -28.80
N GLY A 1092 -46.91 -3.03 -29.62
CA GLY A 1092 -46.81 -3.08 -31.09
C GLY A 1092 -46.91 -4.49 -31.68
N ALA A 1093 -47.41 -5.48 -30.93
CA ALA A 1093 -47.69 -6.80 -31.49
C ALA A 1093 -48.92 -6.74 -32.42
N SER A 1094 -48.81 -7.41 -33.57
CA SER A 1094 -49.93 -7.60 -34.49
C SER A 1094 -50.92 -8.59 -33.89
N VAL A 1095 -52.11 -8.10 -33.52
CA VAL A 1095 -53.23 -8.98 -33.16
C VAL A 1095 -53.72 -9.68 -34.44
N PRO A 1096 -53.87 -11.01 -34.44
CA PRO A 1096 -54.38 -11.74 -35.61
C PRO A 1096 -55.74 -11.19 -36.08
N ASP A 1097 -55.96 -11.19 -37.39
CA ASP A 1097 -57.24 -10.78 -37.96
C ASP A 1097 -58.38 -11.68 -37.42
N GLY A 1098 -59.46 -11.06 -36.95
CA GLY A 1098 -60.66 -11.74 -36.46
C GLY A 1098 -60.80 -11.86 -34.94
N VAL A 1099 -59.77 -11.55 -34.16
CA VAL A 1099 -59.84 -11.60 -32.68
C VAL A 1099 -60.75 -10.51 -32.12
N GLN A 1100 -61.69 -10.89 -31.25
CA GLN A 1100 -62.61 -10.01 -30.54
C GLN A 1100 -62.43 -10.09 -29.01
N ALA A 1101 -62.99 -9.10 -28.31
CA ALA A 1101 -63.04 -9.13 -26.86
C ALA A 1101 -63.91 -10.31 -26.38
N GLY A 1102 -63.41 -11.07 -25.41
CA GLY A 1102 -63.99 -12.34 -24.95
C GLY A 1102 -63.29 -13.58 -25.52
N ASP A 1103 -62.51 -13.45 -26.59
CA ASP A 1103 -61.77 -14.58 -27.16
C ASP A 1103 -60.64 -15.05 -26.26
N LYS A 1104 -60.44 -16.36 -26.19
CA LYS A 1104 -59.33 -16.95 -25.44
C LYS A 1104 -58.07 -16.90 -26.29
N VAL A 1105 -57.12 -16.07 -25.86
CA VAL A 1105 -55.86 -15.84 -26.55
C VAL A 1105 -54.69 -16.44 -25.76
N SER A 1106 -53.70 -16.92 -26.50
CA SER A 1106 -52.40 -17.34 -25.98
C SER A 1106 -51.31 -16.47 -26.56
N VAL A 1107 -50.52 -15.84 -25.69
CA VAL A 1107 -49.36 -15.01 -26.02
C VAL A 1107 -48.10 -15.81 -25.73
N SER A 1108 -47.35 -16.17 -26.76
CA SER A 1108 -46.09 -16.90 -26.60
C SER A 1108 -45.00 -16.05 -25.92
N ALA A 1109 -43.93 -16.69 -25.44
CA ALA A 1109 -42.73 -16.02 -24.91
C ALA A 1109 -41.99 -15.12 -25.93
N LYS A 1110 -42.37 -15.17 -27.22
CA LYS A 1110 -41.92 -14.28 -28.29
C LYS A 1110 -42.94 -13.19 -28.64
N GLY A 1111 -43.99 -13.02 -27.84
CA GLY A 1111 -45.04 -12.02 -28.05
C GLY A 1111 -45.98 -12.31 -29.22
N VAL A 1112 -45.89 -13.51 -29.81
CA VAL A 1112 -46.84 -13.94 -30.85
C VAL A 1112 -48.16 -14.27 -30.19
N ILE A 1113 -49.23 -13.62 -30.65
CA ILE A 1113 -50.60 -13.81 -30.19
C ILE A 1113 -51.27 -14.84 -31.09
N THR A 1114 -51.89 -15.85 -30.47
CA THR A 1114 -52.68 -16.89 -31.13
C THR A 1114 -54.04 -16.98 -30.45
N TYR A 1115 -55.09 -17.32 -31.19
CA TYR A 1115 -56.45 -17.47 -30.65
C TYR A 1115 -57.04 -18.80 -31.14
N ALA A 1116 -57.92 -19.39 -30.32
CA ALA A 1116 -58.56 -20.68 -30.57
C ALA A 1116 -60.00 -20.51 -31.07
#